data_AF-A0A967LIJ4-F1
#
_entry.id   AF-A0A967LIJ4-F1
#
_cell.length_a   1.000
_cell.length_b   1.000
_cell.length_c   1.000
_cell.angle_alpha   90.00
_cell.angle_beta   90.00
_cell.angle_gamma   90.00
#
_symmetry.space_group_name_H-M   'P 1'
#
loop_
_entity.id
_entity.type
_entity.pdbx_description
1 polymer ?
#
loop_
_entity_poly.entity_id
_entity_poly.type
_entity_poly.pdbx_seq_one_letter_code
_entity_poly.pdbx_strand_id
1 'polypeptide(L)'
;MNLKKTPLLANTVLCILESLLAAAIGTVFLVCLVLLLSGIASANTREGMTAMDTLSIRDMGNVTRGSLLFHNNKDYQLAPTLHTDVDMSITGMIARVKLAQRFHNPDTVWQEGIYVFPLPENAAVDHLRMRIGKRVIEGQIRERETAKKEYQKARDNGQKASLVEQERPNIFTTSVANIGPGEEIIIEIEYQQTVRYDSGEFRLRFPMVVAPRYIPGSTVVQGFSGSGWAVNTDQVRDAERITPPVTKPGETAVNPVMIDIHLDAGFPLEHITSSHHNIRIDQQDASTYSIQLEHVTMADRDFELYWQPEKKDAPQAAFFRERKHNMDYGLIMMLPPLQQSGQVLNREVVFVIDTSGSMGGQSIIQARSALKMALERLKPGDSFNIIEFNSHTDQLFEWPRLVNHQSLRQAKQYVTGLDVSGGTEMLPALKLALNDNNNTSSVRQVIFLTDGSIGNEAALFNTITRKLGRSRLFTIGIGSAPNSHFMTRAARFGRGTYTYIGKVSEVETKMSTLFGKLESPVLTNIHIDWGDATDLEAWPKYIPDLYLGEPLLVSVSASSLPERIRLTGSVSGSLWKTSMQLKGHGEHEGIHALWARKKIAALMDLLNQAKEENNLKQQIIETALRHHLVSRFTSLIAVDVTPSRIKEDLLRISALPVNLPSGWQYEKVFGQLPQTATDAELKILIGTLLLLISVFLVMSRRYVYPD
;
A
#
# COMPACT_ATOMS: atom_id res chain seq x y z
N MET A 1 91.31 53.04 26.90
CA MET A 1 90.33 51.95 27.21
C MET A 1 89.40 51.82 26.03
N ASN A 2 89.20 50.60 25.50
CA ASN A 2 88.56 50.38 24.20
C ASN A 2 87.05 50.69 24.22
N LEU A 3 86.58 51.34 23.15
CA LEU A 3 85.15 51.55 22.90
C LEU A 3 84.46 50.21 22.60
N LYS A 4 83.28 50.00 23.20
CA LYS A 4 82.36 48.90 22.84
C LYS A 4 81.83 49.13 21.43
N LYS A 5 82.05 48.18 20.52
CA LYS A 5 81.27 48.09 19.27
C LYS A 5 79.92 47.42 19.54
N THR A 6 78.86 48.01 19.01
CA THR A 6 77.46 47.60 19.13
C THR A 6 77.06 46.49 18.15
N PRO A 7 76.21 45.51 18.53
CA PRO A 7 75.61 44.56 17.61
C PRO A 7 74.22 45.02 17.11
N LEU A 8 74.07 46.30 16.70
CA LEU A 8 72.77 46.81 16.26
C LEU A 8 72.35 46.23 14.89
N LEU A 9 73.31 46.12 13.96
CA LEU A 9 73.09 45.64 12.60
C LEU A 9 72.61 44.19 12.52
N ALA A 10 73.12 43.30 13.38
CA ALA A 10 72.77 41.87 13.36
C ALA A 10 71.29 41.64 13.72
N ASN A 11 70.81 42.24 14.80
CA ASN A 11 69.41 42.09 15.22
C ASN A 11 68.42 42.76 14.26
N THR A 12 68.82 43.87 13.62
CA THR A 12 67.97 44.54 12.62
C THR A 12 67.81 43.66 11.38
N VAL A 13 68.90 43.03 10.92
CA VAL A 13 68.88 42.09 9.78
C VAL A 13 68.06 40.84 10.11
N LEU A 14 68.14 40.31 11.32
CA LEU A 14 67.36 39.14 11.74
C LEU A 14 65.84 39.44 11.76
N CYS A 15 65.41 40.56 12.36
CA CYS A 15 63.99 40.97 12.32
C CYS A 15 63.48 41.24 10.90
N ILE A 16 64.32 41.76 10.00
CA ILE A 16 63.96 41.95 8.59
C ILE A 16 63.80 40.60 7.88
N LEU A 17 64.66 39.62 8.16
CA LEU A 17 64.54 38.25 7.63
C LEU A 17 63.29 37.53 8.15
N GLU A 18 62.98 37.62 9.45
CA GLU A 18 61.78 37.01 10.03
C GLU A 18 60.48 37.64 9.49
N SER A 19 60.43 38.98 9.36
CA SER A 19 59.28 39.66 8.79
C SER A 19 59.11 39.39 7.29
N LEU A 20 60.21 39.26 6.52
CA LEU A 20 60.17 38.80 5.13
C LEU A 20 59.69 37.35 5.01
N LEU A 21 60.11 36.46 5.91
CA LEU A 21 59.70 35.06 5.92
C LEU A 21 58.20 34.93 6.29
N ALA A 22 57.74 35.69 7.28
CA ALA A 22 56.33 35.76 7.66
C ALA A 22 55.46 36.33 6.53
N ALA A 23 55.93 37.39 5.85
CA ALA A 23 55.26 37.95 4.68
C ALA A 23 55.20 36.94 3.52
N ALA A 24 56.30 36.24 3.22
CA ALA A 24 56.37 35.22 2.18
C ALA A 24 55.39 34.07 2.45
N ILE A 25 55.36 33.54 3.67
CA ILE A 25 54.42 32.49 4.09
C ILE A 25 52.97 32.99 4.02
N GLY A 26 52.71 34.23 4.44
CA GLY A 26 51.40 34.87 4.31
C GLY A 26 50.94 35.00 2.85
N THR A 27 51.84 35.38 1.93
CA THR A 27 51.52 35.43 0.49
C THR A 27 51.30 34.05 -0.12
N VAL A 28 52.08 33.02 0.26
CA VAL A 28 51.84 31.64 -0.21
C VAL A 28 50.50 31.12 0.32
N PHE A 29 50.15 31.41 1.57
CA PHE A 29 48.85 31.03 2.14
C PHE A 29 47.69 31.74 1.43
N LEU A 30 47.82 33.04 1.15
CA LEU A 30 46.82 33.81 0.40
C LEU A 30 46.68 33.29 -1.04
N VAL A 31 47.78 32.98 -1.72
CA VAL A 31 47.77 32.40 -3.07
C VAL A 31 47.12 31.02 -3.07
N CYS A 32 47.44 30.14 -2.11
CA CYS A 32 46.77 28.85 -1.99
C CYS A 32 45.27 28.99 -1.68
N LEU A 33 44.86 29.95 -0.85
CA LEU A 33 43.46 30.22 -0.55
C LEU A 33 42.71 30.76 -1.77
N VAL A 34 43.32 31.66 -2.55
CA VAL A 34 42.78 32.17 -3.82
C VAL A 34 42.72 31.07 -4.88
N LEU A 35 43.70 30.16 -4.96
CA LEU A 35 43.67 28.99 -5.84
C LEU A 35 42.56 27.99 -5.45
N LEU A 36 42.33 27.76 -4.16
CA LEU A 36 41.21 26.95 -3.68
C LEU A 36 39.84 27.58 -4.00
N LEU A 37 39.68 28.89 -3.77
CA LEU A 37 38.43 29.60 -4.06
C LEU A 37 38.17 29.74 -5.58
N SER A 38 39.21 29.96 -6.39
CA SER A 38 39.08 29.99 -7.86
C SER A 38 38.89 28.60 -8.48
N GLY A 39 39.41 27.53 -7.87
CA GLY A 39 39.10 26.15 -8.24
C GLY A 39 37.61 25.81 -8.04
N ILE A 40 37.00 26.34 -6.98
CA ILE A 40 35.54 26.20 -6.73
C ILE A 40 34.73 27.05 -7.72
N ALA A 41 35.21 28.24 -8.09
CA ALA A 41 34.55 29.10 -9.08
C ALA A 41 34.67 28.57 -10.54
N SER A 42 35.74 27.87 -10.87
CA SER A 42 36.03 27.39 -12.25
C SER A 42 35.35 26.07 -12.62
N ALA A 43 34.64 25.44 -11.68
CA ALA A 43 33.87 24.21 -11.95
C ALA A 43 32.59 24.44 -12.78
N ASN A 44 32.28 25.69 -13.15
CA ASN A 44 31.05 26.10 -13.85
C ASN A 44 31.29 26.90 -15.15
N THR A 45 32.20 26.44 -16.00
CA THR A 45 32.32 26.93 -17.39
C THR A 45 32.57 25.79 -18.37
N ARG A 46 31.69 25.66 -19.39
CA ARG A 46 31.84 24.76 -20.54
C ARG A 46 32.68 25.42 -21.63
N GLU A 47 33.65 24.70 -22.17
CA GLU A 47 34.23 24.77 -23.53
C GLU A 47 35.23 23.60 -23.64
N GLY A 48 35.53 22.95 -24.77
CA GLY A 48 35.04 23.12 -26.14
C GLY A 48 36.18 22.92 -27.17
N MET A 49 36.07 21.90 -28.05
CA MET A 49 36.94 21.66 -29.24
C MET A 49 38.42 21.26 -28.95
N THR A 50 39.23 20.59 -29.80
CA THR A 50 39.15 19.82 -31.08
C THR A 50 40.45 18.98 -31.18
N ALA A 51 40.69 17.96 -32.03
CA ALA A 51 40.03 17.21 -33.12
C ALA A 51 40.62 15.75 -33.09
N MET A 52 40.40 14.77 -33.97
CA MET A 52 39.69 14.55 -35.25
C MET A 52 39.22 13.05 -35.23
N ASP A 53 38.70 12.35 -36.25
CA ASP A 53 38.49 12.60 -37.69
C ASP A 53 37.09 12.13 -38.15
N THR A 54 36.66 12.57 -39.33
CA THR A 54 35.25 12.57 -39.78
C THR A 54 34.67 11.22 -40.24
N LEU A 55 33.34 11.03 -40.06
CA LEU A 55 32.42 10.79 -41.21
C LEU A 55 30.91 10.95 -40.88
N SER A 56 30.31 11.96 -41.53
CA SER A 56 28.89 12.19 -41.90
C SER A 56 27.72 11.86 -40.95
N ILE A 57 27.01 12.92 -40.57
CA ILE A 57 25.59 12.93 -40.15
C ILE A 57 24.67 12.81 -41.39
N ARG A 58 23.72 11.85 -41.37
CA ARG A 58 22.48 11.67 -42.16
C ARG A 58 21.88 10.31 -41.70
N ASP A 59 20.61 10.12 -41.35
CA ASP A 59 19.39 10.92 -41.50
C ASP A 59 18.53 10.90 -40.22
N MET A 60 18.23 12.06 -39.62
CA MET A 60 17.11 12.21 -38.65
C MET A 60 15.88 12.81 -39.34
N GLY A 61 15.41 12.13 -40.40
CA GLY A 61 14.37 12.66 -41.30
C GLY A 61 12.95 12.08 -41.11
N ASN A 62 12.80 10.85 -40.58
CA ASN A 62 11.55 10.08 -40.76
C ASN A 62 11.00 9.38 -39.49
N VAL A 63 11.41 9.75 -38.27
CA VAL A 63 10.81 9.17 -37.04
C VAL A 63 9.54 9.93 -36.64
N THR A 64 8.45 9.69 -37.37
CA THR A 64 7.10 10.19 -37.03
C THR A 64 6.29 9.12 -36.29
N ARG A 65 6.57 8.95 -35.00
CA ARG A 65 5.65 8.56 -33.89
C ARG A 65 6.46 8.20 -32.64
N GLY A 66 5.93 8.53 -31.47
CA GLY A 66 6.58 8.27 -30.20
C GLY A 66 6.49 6.81 -29.78
N SER A 67 7.57 6.29 -29.22
CA SER A 67 7.64 4.99 -28.56
C SER A 67 8.79 5.01 -27.56
N LEU A 68 8.63 4.35 -26.42
CA LEU A 68 9.66 4.23 -25.39
C LEU A 68 10.79 3.32 -25.88
N LEU A 69 12.03 3.79 -25.76
CA LEU A 69 13.21 3.11 -26.31
C LEU A 69 14.20 2.80 -25.19
N PHE A 70 14.48 1.51 -24.96
CA PHE A 70 15.54 1.11 -24.04
C PHE A 70 16.91 1.47 -24.63
N HIS A 71 17.74 2.14 -23.84
CA HIS A 71 19.08 2.55 -24.24
C HIS A 71 20.13 1.54 -23.78
N ASN A 72 20.83 0.91 -24.72
CA ASN A 72 22.12 0.27 -24.41
C ASN A 72 23.09 0.40 -25.59
N ASN A 73 24.00 1.37 -25.49
CA ASN A 73 25.29 1.50 -26.19
C ASN A 73 25.38 1.39 -27.73
N LYS A 74 24.29 1.31 -28.50
CA LYS A 74 24.22 1.82 -29.89
C LYS A 74 22.82 1.89 -30.52
N ASP A 75 21.88 1.04 -30.13
CA ASP A 75 20.55 0.98 -30.74
C ASP A 75 19.43 1.33 -29.76
N TYR A 76 18.36 1.91 -30.31
CA TYR A 76 17.10 2.19 -29.63
C TYR A 76 16.11 1.04 -29.87
N GLN A 77 15.50 0.48 -28.83
CA GLN A 77 14.72 -0.78 -28.93
C GLN A 77 13.32 -0.66 -28.32
N LEU A 78 12.31 -1.22 -29.00
CA LEU A 78 10.90 -1.18 -28.61
C LEU A 78 10.58 -2.28 -27.58
N ALA A 79 9.91 -1.90 -26.50
CA ALA A 79 9.32 -2.87 -25.56
C ALA A 79 7.99 -3.45 -26.12
N PRO A 80 7.55 -4.64 -25.64
CA PRO A 80 6.21 -5.12 -25.90
C PRO A 80 5.14 -4.11 -25.47
N THR A 81 4.15 -3.88 -26.33
CA THR A 81 3.00 -3.00 -26.05
C THR A 81 1.91 -3.78 -25.33
N LEU A 82 1.22 -3.12 -24.39
CA LEU A 82 0.11 -3.67 -23.61
C LEU A 82 -1.19 -2.91 -23.88
N HIS A 83 -2.28 -3.64 -24.05
CA HIS A 83 -3.68 -3.14 -23.96
C HIS A 83 -4.44 -4.00 -22.96
N THR A 84 -5.35 -3.40 -22.19
CA THR A 84 -6.17 -4.11 -21.19
C THR A 84 -7.66 -3.95 -21.47
N ASP A 85 -8.35 -5.06 -21.68
CA ASP A 85 -9.81 -5.13 -21.62
C ASP A 85 -10.23 -5.68 -20.24
N VAL A 86 -11.25 -5.08 -19.63
CA VAL A 86 -11.78 -5.51 -18.33
C VAL A 86 -13.29 -5.73 -18.42
N ASP A 87 -13.73 -6.97 -18.20
CA ASP A 87 -15.14 -7.33 -18.06
C ASP A 87 -15.42 -7.62 -16.58
N MET A 88 -16.50 -7.03 -16.04
CA MET A 88 -16.91 -7.22 -14.65
C MET A 88 -18.38 -7.64 -14.57
N SER A 89 -18.63 -8.85 -14.10
CA SER A 89 -19.97 -9.30 -13.70
C SER A 89 -20.14 -9.13 -12.20
N ILE A 90 -21.04 -8.24 -11.79
CA ILE A 90 -21.33 -7.92 -10.40
C ILE A 90 -22.72 -8.46 -10.04
N THR A 91 -22.80 -9.26 -9.00
CA THR A 91 -24.08 -9.76 -8.47
C THR A 91 -24.07 -9.64 -6.95
N GLY A 92 -24.97 -8.80 -6.42
CA GLY A 92 -25.04 -8.51 -4.99
C GLY A 92 -23.71 -7.96 -4.43
N MET A 93 -23.05 -8.72 -3.55
CA MET A 93 -21.79 -8.31 -2.88
C MET A 93 -20.52 -8.85 -3.57
N ILE A 94 -20.63 -9.51 -4.72
CA ILE A 94 -19.53 -10.19 -5.40
C ILE A 94 -19.34 -9.59 -6.79
N ALA A 95 -18.08 -9.30 -7.15
CA ALA A 95 -17.70 -9.00 -8.52
C ALA A 95 -16.74 -10.08 -9.04
N ARG A 96 -17.14 -10.77 -10.11
CA ARG A 96 -16.27 -11.58 -10.97
C ARG A 96 -15.66 -10.65 -12.01
N VAL A 97 -14.34 -10.60 -12.08
CA VAL A 97 -13.62 -9.74 -13.00
C VAL A 97 -12.75 -10.60 -13.92
N LYS A 98 -12.91 -10.41 -15.22
CA LYS A 98 -12.04 -10.96 -16.26
C LYS A 98 -11.18 -9.84 -16.83
N LEU A 99 -9.87 -10.04 -16.76
CA LEU A 99 -8.83 -9.11 -17.17
C LEU A 99 -8.09 -9.69 -18.36
N ALA A 100 -8.25 -9.13 -19.57
CA ALA A 100 -7.54 -9.59 -20.77
C ALA A 100 -6.41 -8.61 -21.12
N GLN A 101 -5.18 -9.04 -20.85
CA GLN A 101 -3.94 -8.32 -21.13
C GLN A 101 -3.39 -8.77 -22.49
N ARG A 102 -3.36 -7.87 -23.48
CA ARG A 102 -2.84 -8.15 -24.83
C ARG A 102 -1.39 -7.69 -24.92
N PHE A 103 -0.47 -8.63 -25.01
CA PHE A 103 0.96 -8.38 -25.20
C PHE A 103 1.30 -8.52 -26.68
N HIS A 104 1.72 -7.44 -27.31
CA HIS A 104 2.21 -7.45 -28.70
C HIS A 104 3.70 -7.10 -28.73
N ASN A 105 4.50 -7.90 -29.45
CA ASN A 105 5.92 -7.67 -29.63
C ASN A 105 6.20 -6.94 -30.96
N PRO A 106 6.49 -5.63 -30.96
CA PRO A 106 6.79 -4.88 -32.18
C PRO A 106 8.23 -5.06 -32.68
N ASP A 107 9.09 -5.78 -31.95
CA ASP A 107 10.50 -5.99 -32.30
C ASP A 107 10.67 -7.19 -33.26
N THR A 108 11.84 -7.26 -33.88
CA THR A 108 12.29 -8.33 -34.80
C THR A 108 12.88 -9.55 -34.09
N VAL A 109 13.03 -9.49 -32.75
CA VAL A 109 13.58 -10.58 -31.91
C VAL A 109 12.56 -11.07 -30.89
N TRP A 110 12.81 -12.24 -30.30
CA TRP A 110 11.94 -12.84 -29.29
C TRP A 110 12.00 -12.08 -27.97
N GLN A 111 10.85 -11.90 -27.32
CA GLN A 111 10.72 -11.17 -26.06
C GLN A 111 10.13 -12.06 -24.95
N GLU A 112 10.62 -11.87 -23.72
CA GLU A 112 9.97 -12.23 -22.46
C GLU A 112 9.42 -10.93 -21.85
N GLY A 113 8.09 -10.80 -21.80
CA GLY A 113 7.41 -9.64 -21.24
C GLY A 113 7.10 -9.85 -19.76
N ILE A 114 7.48 -8.90 -18.90
CA ILE A 114 7.12 -8.89 -17.48
C ILE A 114 6.27 -7.66 -17.18
N TYR A 115 5.04 -7.86 -16.73
CA TYR A 115 4.11 -6.79 -16.36
C TYR A 115 3.69 -6.92 -14.90
N VAL A 116 3.86 -5.84 -14.14
CA VAL A 116 3.44 -5.75 -12.73
C VAL A 116 2.18 -4.89 -12.66
N PHE A 117 1.11 -5.43 -12.09
CA PHE A 117 -0.21 -4.82 -12.06
C PHE A 117 -0.81 -4.86 -10.66
N PRO A 118 -1.65 -3.88 -10.30
CA PRO A 118 -2.33 -3.87 -9.03
C PRO A 118 -3.61 -4.72 -9.11
N LEU A 119 -4.02 -5.28 -7.97
CA LEU A 119 -5.36 -5.83 -7.78
C LEU A 119 -5.91 -5.39 -6.42
N PRO A 120 -7.24 -5.45 -6.19
CA PRO A 120 -7.82 -5.26 -4.87
C PRO A 120 -7.18 -6.22 -3.84
N GLU A 121 -6.94 -5.77 -2.61
CA GLU A 121 -6.28 -6.60 -1.57
C GLU A 121 -7.06 -7.88 -1.21
N ASN A 122 -8.39 -7.82 -1.38
CA ASN A 122 -9.35 -8.90 -1.19
C ASN A 122 -9.54 -9.76 -2.44
N ALA A 123 -8.81 -9.51 -3.53
CA ALA A 123 -8.91 -10.30 -4.75
C ALA A 123 -8.52 -11.77 -4.50
N ALA A 124 -9.30 -12.68 -5.08
CA ALA A 124 -9.07 -14.11 -5.16
C ALA A 124 -8.84 -14.46 -6.64
N VAL A 125 -7.58 -14.45 -7.09
CA VAL A 125 -7.21 -14.80 -8.48
C VAL A 125 -7.25 -16.32 -8.62
N ASP A 126 -8.09 -16.82 -9.53
CA ASP A 126 -8.41 -18.24 -9.63
C ASP A 126 -8.33 -18.85 -11.05
N HIS A 127 -8.22 -18.06 -12.11
CA HIS A 127 -7.95 -18.58 -13.46
C HIS A 127 -6.88 -17.77 -14.20
N LEU A 128 -6.19 -18.47 -15.10
CA LEU A 128 -5.21 -17.95 -16.04
C LEU A 128 -5.44 -18.68 -17.37
N ARG A 129 -5.64 -17.96 -18.46
CA ARG A 129 -5.72 -18.52 -19.81
C ARG A 129 -4.79 -17.76 -20.73
N MET A 130 -3.93 -18.49 -21.45
CA MET A 130 -3.03 -17.92 -22.45
C MET A 130 -3.57 -18.23 -23.84
N ARG A 131 -3.98 -17.19 -24.60
CA ARG A 131 -4.44 -17.31 -25.99
C ARG A 131 -3.33 -16.90 -26.95
N ILE A 132 -3.00 -17.82 -27.87
CA ILE A 132 -2.02 -17.65 -28.94
C ILE A 132 -2.74 -17.92 -30.27
N GLY A 133 -3.07 -16.86 -31.01
CA GLY A 133 -3.95 -16.94 -32.17
C GLY A 133 -5.30 -17.59 -31.81
N LYS A 134 -5.58 -18.76 -32.39
CA LYS A 134 -6.81 -19.55 -32.13
C LYS A 134 -6.70 -20.54 -30.96
N ARG A 135 -5.50 -20.74 -30.40
CA ARG A 135 -5.24 -21.73 -29.35
C ARG A 135 -5.42 -21.09 -27.97
N VAL A 136 -6.03 -21.82 -27.04
CA VAL A 136 -6.16 -21.42 -25.63
C VAL A 136 -5.48 -22.49 -24.78
N ILE A 137 -4.60 -22.06 -23.88
CA ILE A 137 -3.92 -22.91 -22.89
C ILE A 137 -4.45 -22.53 -21.51
N GLU A 138 -5.06 -23.50 -20.83
CA GLU A 138 -5.54 -23.32 -19.45
C GLU A 138 -4.36 -23.40 -18.48
N GLY A 139 -4.23 -22.39 -17.63
CA GLY A 139 -3.23 -22.32 -16.57
C GLY A 139 -3.55 -23.30 -15.45
N GLN A 140 -2.52 -23.89 -14.87
CA GLN A 140 -2.62 -24.82 -13.75
C GLN A 140 -2.07 -24.19 -12.49
N ILE A 141 -2.78 -24.32 -11.37
CA ILE A 141 -2.24 -23.92 -10.07
C ILE A 141 -1.14 -24.90 -9.63
N ARG A 142 -0.01 -24.34 -9.19
CA ARG A 142 1.12 -25.08 -8.64
C ARG A 142 1.62 -24.40 -7.37
N GLU A 143 2.38 -25.12 -6.55
CA GLU A 143 3.26 -24.48 -5.57
C GLU A 143 4.21 -23.52 -6.29
N ARG A 144 4.42 -22.33 -5.71
CA ARG A 144 5.11 -21.21 -6.36
C ARG A 144 6.50 -21.57 -6.90
N GLU A 145 7.31 -22.27 -6.11
CA GLU A 145 8.66 -22.66 -6.53
C GLU A 145 8.65 -23.76 -7.60
N THR A 146 7.61 -24.58 -7.66
CA THR A 146 7.39 -25.55 -8.75
C THR A 146 6.96 -24.83 -10.02
N ALA A 147 6.00 -23.89 -9.92
CA ALA A 147 5.56 -23.05 -11.04
C ALA A 147 6.72 -22.28 -11.68
N LYS A 148 7.57 -21.62 -10.87
CA LYS A 148 8.77 -20.92 -11.37
C LYS A 148 9.70 -21.83 -12.15
N LYS A 149 9.98 -23.03 -11.65
CA LYS A 149 10.85 -24.02 -12.32
C LYS A 149 10.24 -24.54 -13.62
N GLU A 150 8.93 -24.81 -13.63
CA GLU A 150 8.21 -25.20 -14.84
C GLU A 150 8.23 -24.08 -15.90
N TYR A 151 8.02 -22.83 -15.49
CA TYR A 151 8.07 -21.65 -16.37
C TYR A 151 9.47 -21.42 -16.95
N GLN A 152 10.52 -21.44 -16.11
CA GLN A 152 11.91 -21.32 -16.57
C GLN A 152 12.26 -22.44 -17.56
N LYS A 153 11.92 -23.68 -17.24
CA LYS A 153 12.13 -24.83 -18.13
C LYS A 153 11.39 -24.66 -19.46
N ALA A 154 10.16 -24.13 -19.46
CA ALA A 154 9.41 -23.87 -20.70
C ALA A 154 10.09 -22.78 -21.54
N ARG A 155 10.40 -21.63 -20.92
CA ARG A 155 11.09 -20.51 -21.55
C ARG A 155 12.40 -20.95 -22.22
N ASP A 156 13.23 -21.67 -21.49
CA ASP A 156 14.56 -22.11 -21.91
C ASP A 156 14.47 -23.24 -22.97
N ASN A 157 13.32 -23.92 -23.09
CA ASN A 157 12.99 -24.86 -24.16
C ASN A 157 12.27 -24.22 -25.36
N GLY A 158 12.13 -22.89 -25.41
CA GLY A 158 11.48 -22.18 -26.52
C GLY A 158 9.96 -22.33 -26.57
N GLN A 159 9.35 -22.87 -25.51
CA GLN A 159 7.91 -23.00 -25.33
C GLN A 159 7.31 -21.68 -24.87
N LYS A 160 6.14 -21.29 -25.39
CA LYS A 160 5.41 -20.12 -24.89
C LYS A 160 4.86 -20.46 -23.52
N ALA A 161 5.05 -19.58 -22.55
CA ALA A 161 4.56 -19.80 -21.18
C ALA A 161 4.11 -18.49 -20.55
N SER A 162 3.12 -18.58 -19.67
CA SER A 162 2.66 -17.48 -18.83
C SER A 162 2.69 -17.91 -17.36
N LEU A 163 3.17 -17.05 -16.48
CA LEU A 163 3.21 -17.25 -15.03
C LEU A 163 2.59 -16.05 -14.33
N VAL A 164 1.64 -16.30 -13.42
CA VAL A 164 1.02 -15.26 -12.57
C VAL A 164 1.39 -15.49 -11.10
N GLU A 165 2.06 -14.51 -10.49
CA GLU A 165 2.53 -14.54 -9.11
C GLU A 165 1.96 -13.39 -8.28
N GLN A 166 1.73 -13.61 -6.97
CA GLN A 166 1.37 -12.56 -6.01
C GLN A 166 2.62 -12.07 -5.25
N GLU A 167 3.01 -10.81 -5.43
CA GLU A 167 4.16 -10.22 -4.72
C GLU A 167 3.74 -9.60 -3.39
N ARG A 168 2.58 -8.94 -3.37
CA ARG A 168 1.97 -8.31 -2.19
C ARG A 168 0.46 -8.56 -2.22
N PRO A 169 -0.28 -8.31 -1.11
CA PRO A 169 -1.74 -8.44 -1.12
C PRO A 169 -2.42 -7.74 -2.31
N ASN A 170 -1.85 -6.62 -2.78
CA ASN A 170 -2.37 -5.81 -3.88
C ASN A 170 -1.41 -5.63 -5.08
N ILE A 171 -0.34 -6.43 -5.21
CA ILE A 171 0.57 -6.41 -6.37
C ILE A 171 0.76 -7.83 -6.90
N PHE A 172 0.58 -7.97 -8.21
CA PHE A 172 0.74 -9.21 -8.96
C PHE A 172 1.66 -8.99 -10.15
N THR A 173 2.32 -10.06 -10.59
CA THR A 173 3.23 -10.07 -11.74
C THR A 173 2.74 -11.10 -12.75
N THR A 174 2.61 -10.70 -14.02
CA THR A 174 2.44 -11.59 -15.17
C THR A 174 3.76 -11.64 -15.93
N SER A 175 4.35 -12.82 -16.09
CA SER A 175 5.53 -13.04 -16.94
C SER A 175 5.13 -13.91 -18.14
N VAL A 176 5.44 -13.46 -19.36
CA VAL A 176 5.12 -14.13 -20.63
C VAL A 176 6.39 -14.41 -21.41
N ALA A 177 6.76 -15.68 -21.54
CA ALA A 177 7.97 -16.14 -22.22
C ALA A 177 7.74 -16.40 -23.71
N ASN A 178 8.78 -16.13 -24.51
CA ASN A 178 8.86 -16.46 -25.93
C ASN A 178 7.73 -15.86 -26.79
N ILE A 179 7.47 -14.56 -26.63
CA ILE A 179 6.66 -13.78 -27.57
C ILE A 179 7.48 -13.61 -28.86
N GLY A 180 6.95 -14.09 -29.98
CA GLY A 180 7.62 -14.06 -31.28
C GLY A 180 7.64 -12.65 -31.90
N PRO A 181 8.51 -12.39 -32.91
CA PRO A 181 8.52 -11.13 -33.64
C PRO A 181 7.17 -10.82 -34.28
N GLY A 182 6.61 -9.64 -34.03
CA GLY A 182 5.28 -9.23 -34.52
C GLY A 182 4.09 -10.02 -33.95
N GLU A 183 4.30 -10.87 -32.95
CA GLU A 183 3.25 -11.73 -32.39
C GLU A 183 2.43 -10.99 -31.30
N GLU A 184 1.14 -11.30 -31.24
CA GLU A 184 0.27 -10.97 -30.11
C GLU A 184 -0.07 -12.22 -29.29
N ILE A 185 0.11 -12.14 -27.97
CA ILE A 185 -0.34 -13.13 -26.98
C ILE A 185 -1.30 -12.45 -26.02
N ILE A 186 -2.45 -13.06 -25.75
CA ILE A 186 -3.45 -12.53 -24.84
C ILE A 186 -3.48 -13.37 -23.57
N ILE A 187 -3.23 -12.74 -22.43
CA ILE A 187 -3.32 -13.35 -21.11
C ILE A 187 -4.63 -12.93 -20.46
N GLU A 188 -5.54 -13.87 -20.29
CA GLU A 188 -6.80 -13.67 -19.58
C GLU A 188 -6.65 -14.16 -18.14
N ILE A 189 -6.80 -13.25 -17.18
CA ILE A 189 -6.75 -13.54 -15.75
C ILE A 189 -8.16 -13.33 -15.21
N GLU A 190 -8.64 -14.25 -14.38
CA GLU A 190 -9.91 -14.05 -13.68
C GLU A 190 -9.72 -14.09 -12.17
N TYR A 191 -10.48 -13.23 -11.50
CA TYR A 191 -10.48 -13.13 -10.07
C TYR A 191 -11.84 -12.68 -9.55
N GLN A 192 -12.02 -12.83 -8.25
CA GLN A 192 -13.18 -12.29 -7.55
C GLN A 192 -12.79 -11.34 -6.44
N GLN A 193 -13.64 -10.36 -6.21
CA GLN A 193 -13.53 -9.44 -5.07
C GLN A 193 -14.90 -9.24 -4.42
N THR A 194 -14.89 -8.91 -3.13
CA THR A 194 -16.10 -8.45 -2.44
C THR A 194 -16.28 -6.95 -2.69
N VAL A 195 -17.47 -6.56 -3.15
CA VAL A 195 -17.92 -5.16 -3.15
C VAL A 195 -17.93 -4.64 -1.71
N ARG A 196 -17.61 -3.37 -1.48
CA ARG A 196 -17.76 -2.73 -0.17
C ARG A 196 -19.15 -2.09 -0.09
N TYR A 197 -19.79 -2.14 1.07
CA TYR A 197 -21.01 -1.38 1.35
C TYR A 197 -20.78 -0.55 2.59
N ASP A 198 -21.11 0.74 2.53
CA ASP A 198 -21.04 1.66 3.66
C ASP A 198 -22.19 2.67 3.58
N SER A 199 -22.95 2.80 4.67
CA SER A 199 -23.92 3.90 4.89
C SER A 199 -24.99 4.05 3.80
N GLY A 200 -25.38 2.93 3.17
CA GLY A 200 -26.37 2.90 2.08
C GLY A 200 -25.75 2.78 0.67
N GLU A 201 -24.43 2.87 0.55
CA GLU A 201 -23.73 2.94 -0.72
C GLU A 201 -22.82 1.74 -0.93
N PHE A 202 -23.00 1.08 -2.08
CA PHE A 202 -22.07 0.10 -2.60
C PHE A 202 -20.92 0.81 -3.31
N ARG A 203 -19.70 0.26 -3.17
CA ARG A 203 -18.49 0.72 -3.83
C ARG A 203 -17.68 -0.45 -4.38
N LEU A 204 -17.42 -0.40 -5.67
CA LEU A 204 -16.39 -1.19 -6.34
C LEU A 204 -15.16 -0.31 -6.60
N ARG A 205 -13.96 -0.85 -6.39
CA ARG A 205 -12.70 -0.21 -6.78
C ARG A 205 -11.90 -1.17 -7.65
N PHE A 206 -11.50 -0.72 -8.82
CA PHE A 206 -10.59 -1.42 -9.72
C PHE A 206 -9.30 -0.60 -9.83
N PRO A 207 -8.22 -1.03 -9.15
CA PRO A 207 -6.92 -0.40 -9.27
C PRO A 207 -6.36 -0.57 -10.68
N MET A 208 -5.81 0.49 -11.28
CA MET A 208 -5.22 0.42 -12.63
C MET A 208 -3.71 0.70 -12.64
N VAL A 209 -3.19 1.48 -11.68
CA VAL A 209 -1.79 1.91 -11.64
C VAL A 209 -1.06 1.40 -10.39
N VAL A 210 0.18 0.92 -10.54
CA VAL A 210 1.09 0.68 -9.41
C VAL A 210 1.80 1.98 -9.09
N ALA A 211 1.32 2.72 -8.09
CA ALA A 211 1.99 3.94 -7.64
C ALA A 211 3.44 3.66 -7.18
N PRO A 212 4.43 4.50 -7.55
CA PRO A 212 5.81 4.34 -7.11
C PRO A 212 5.90 4.35 -5.58
N ARG A 213 6.68 3.42 -5.03
CA ARG A 213 6.83 3.21 -3.58
C ARG A 213 8.22 3.63 -3.13
N TYR A 214 8.32 4.25 -1.96
CA TYR A 214 9.60 4.46 -1.31
C TYR A 214 10.19 3.12 -0.87
N ILE A 215 11.48 2.92 -1.14
CA ILE A 215 12.23 1.69 -0.83
C ILE A 215 13.31 2.05 0.19
N PRO A 216 13.05 1.86 1.49
CA PRO A 216 14.03 2.14 2.54
C PRO A 216 15.12 1.06 2.61
N GLY A 217 16.20 1.37 3.32
CA GLY A 217 17.28 0.44 3.64
C GLY A 217 18.56 0.68 2.85
N SER A 218 19.61 -0.06 3.20
CA SER A 218 20.88 -0.06 2.47
C SER A 218 20.83 -1.08 1.35
N THR A 219 21.39 -0.73 0.19
CA THR A 219 21.45 -1.61 -0.99
C THR A 219 22.18 -2.91 -0.67
N VAL A 220 21.53 -4.05 -0.85
CA VAL A 220 22.14 -5.37 -0.63
C VAL A 220 22.44 -6.00 -1.98
N VAL A 221 23.73 -6.19 -2.28
CA VAL A 221 24.18 -6.89 -3.49
C VAL A 221 24.02 -8.39 -3.30
N GLN A 222 22.77 -8.85 -3.35
CA GLN A 222 22.40 -10.20 -3.77
C GLN A 222 21.84 -10.05 -5.19
N GLY A 223 22.27 -10.91 -6.11
CA GLY A 223 22.23 -10.66 -7.55
C GLY A 223 20.87 -10.20 -8.10
N PHE A 224 20.91 -9.26 -9.05
CA PHE A 224 19.72 -8.76 -9.75
C PHE A 224 18.92 -9.92 -10.38
N SER A 225 17.64 -9.99 -10.05
CA SER A 225 16.72 -11.05 -10.50
C SER A 225 15.37 -10.51 -10.99
N GLY A 226 15.18 -9.20 -10.99
CA GLY A 226 14.00 -8.50 -11.48
C GLY A 226 14.34 -7.29 -12.33
N SER A 227 13.32 -6.49 -12.63
CA SER A 227 13.33 -5.53 -13.73
C SER A 227 12.74 -4.17 -13.37
N GLY A 228 12.52 -3.94 -12.07
CA GLY A 228 12.08 -2.67 -11.51
C GLY A 228 13.17 -1.60 -11.42
N TRP A 229 12.75 -0.36 -11.12
CA TRP A 229 13.64 0.80 -11.01
C TRP A 229 14.43 0.87 -9.69
N ALA A 230 13.98 0.15 -8.64
CA ALA A 230 14.67 0.13 -7.36
C ALA A 230 15.49 -1.15 -7.15
N VAL A 231 16.66 -1.00 -6.55
CA VAL A 231 17.53 -2.11 -6.15
C VAL A 231 17.08 -2.72 -4.82
N ASN A 232 17.35 -4.01 -4.64
CA ASN A 232 17.04 -4.72 -3.39
C ASN A 232 17.82 -4.13 -2.20
N THR A 233 17.14 -4.00 -1.05
CA THR A 233 17.73 -3.51 0.20
C THR A 233 17.64 -4.56 1.31
N ASP A 234 18.32 -4.30 2.43
CA ASP A 234 18.22 -5.12 3.64
C ASP A 234 16.79 -5.22 4.19
N GLN A 235 16.01 -4.14 4.02
CA GLN A 235 14.61 -4.00 4.45
C GLN A 235 13.60 -4.46 3.37
N VAL A 236 13.91 -4.26 2.08
CA VAL A 236 13.06 -4.61 0.94
C VAL A 236 13.87 -5.46 -0.05
N ARG A 237 14.01 -6.75 0.28
CA ARG A 237 14.87 -7.71 -0.44
C ARG A 237 14.39 -8.10 -1.83
N ASP A 238 13.21 -7.63 -2.23
CA ASP A 238 12.52 -7.90 -3.49
C ASP A 238 12.00 -6.61 -4.14
N ALA A 239 12.63 -5.47 -3.84
CA ALA A 239 12.27 -4.16 -4.39
C ALA A 239 12.15 -4.17 -5.91
N GLU A 240 13.06 -4.86 -6.59
CA GLU A 240 13.11 -5.01 -8.06
C GLU A 240 11.88 -5.72 -8.67
N ARG A 241 11.08 -6.43 -7.86
CA ARG A 241 9.83 -7.11 -8.27
C ARG A 241 8.57 -6.26 -8.03
N ILE A 242 8.65 -5.26 -7.17
CA ILE A 242 7.50 -4.43 -6.74
C ILE A 242 7.58 -2.96 -7.19
N THR A 243 8.61 -2.60 -7.97
CA THR A 243 8.88 -1.24 -8.46
C THR A 243 8.95 -1.20 -9.99
N PRO A 244 7.87 -1.55 -10.72
CA PRO A 244 7.91 -1.56 -12.19
C PRO A 244 8.38 -0.23 -12.76
N PRO A 245 9.15 -0.21 -13.87
CA PRO A 245 9.59 1.02 -14.51
C PRO A 245 8.42 1.96 -14.80
N VAL A 246 8.66 3.27 -14.80
CA VAL A 246 7.61 4.27 -15.01
C VAL A 246 7.90 5.09 -16.25
N THR A 247 6.86 5.23 -17.07
CA THR A 247 6.84 6.03 -18.31
C THR A 247 7.11 7.51 -18.03
N LYS A 248 7.96 8.18 -18.83
CA LYS A 248 8.19 9.62 -18.69
C LYS A 248 7.06 10.43 -19.31
N PRO A 249 6.76 11.63 -18.79
CA PRO A 249 5.78 12.52 -19.41
C PRO A 249 6.12 12.84 -20.86
N GLY A 250 5.15 12.67 -21.77
CA GLY A 250 5.32 12.91 -23.20
C GLY A 250 5.68 11.65 -24.02
N GLU A 251 5.98 10.53 -23.38
CA GLU A 251 6.09 9.23 -24.04
C GLU A 251 4.69 8.62 -24.25
N THR A 252 4.53 7.79 -25.29
CA THR A 252 3.23 7.32 -25.75
C THR A 252 2.55 6.40 -24.73
N ALA A 253 1.23 6.57 -24.59
CA ALA A 253 0.30 5.77 -23.80
C ALA A 253 0.71 4.29 -23.63
N VAL A 254 0.99 3.89 -22.39
CA VAL A 254 1.25 2.49 -22.03
C VAL A 254 0.06 1.96 -21.26
N ASN A 255 -0.55 0.89 -21.76
CA ASN A 255 -1.79 0.32 -21.24
C ASN A 255 -3.03 1.25 -21.28
N PRO A 256 -3.59 1.50 -22.49
CA PRO A 256 -5.00 1.84 -22.64
C PRO A 256 -5.89 0.77 -21.98
N VAL A 257 -6.98 1.24 -21.35
CA VAL A 257 -7.95 0.40 -20.62
C VAL A 257 -9.36 0.66 -21.13
N MET A 258 -10.09 -0.42 -21.38
CA MET A 258 -11.56 -0.43 -21.48
C MET A 258 -12.14 -1.19 -20.30
N ILE A 259 -13.28 -0.71 -19.78
CA ILE A 259 -14.01 -1.37 -18.70
C ILE A 259 -15.48 -1.47 -19.11
N ASP A 260 -15.95 -2.72 -19.14
CA ASP A 260 -17.33 -3.13 -19.34
C ASP A 260 -17.82 -3.79 -18.05
N ILE A 261 -19.00 -3.40 -17.57
CA ILE A 261 -19.57 -3.87 -16.32
C ILE A 261 -21.02 -4.28 -16.54
N HIS A 262 -21.34 -5.52 -16.17
CA HIS A 262 -22.71 -6.01 -16.00
C HIS A 262 -23.03 -6.02 -14.51
N LEU A 263 -23.89 -5.09 -14.07
CA LEU A 263 -24.32 -4.98 -12.68
C LEU A 263 -25.74 -5.52 -12.54
N ASP A 264 -25.87 -6.69 -11.92
CA ASP A 264 -27.13 -7.16 -11.35
C ASP A 264 -27.17 -6.77 -9.86
N ALA A 265 -27.93 -5.73 -9.56
CA ALA A 265 -28.14 -5.27 -8.20
C ALA A 265 -29.21 -6.09 -7.45
N GLY A 266 -30.11 -6.78 -8.16
CA GLY A 266 -31.30 -7.41 -7.58
C GLY A 266 -32.40 -6.44 -7.10
N PHE A 267 -32.21 -5.12 -7.25
CA PHE A 267 -33.17 -4.07 -6.88
C PHE A 267 -32.97 -2.78 -7.70
N PRO A 268 -33.97 -1.88 -7.77
CA PRO A 268 -33.84 -0.55 -8.35
C PRO A 268 -32.81 0.33 -7.63
N LEU A 269 -32.10 1.18 -8.39
CA LEU A 269 -31.03 2.05 -7.90
C LEU A 269 -31.45 3.53 -7.97
N GLU A 270 -31.20 4.30 -6.91
CA GLU A 270 -31.44 5.75 -6.85
C GLU A 270 -30.42 6.50 -7.71
N HIS A 271 -29.15 6.05 -7.71
CA HIS A 271 -28.10 6.55 -8.59
C HIS A 271 -26.93 5.57 -8.75
N ILE A 272 -26.21 5.72 -9.87
CA ILE A 272 -24.93 5.08 -10.19
C ILE A 272 -23.95 6.18 -10.61
N THR A 273 -22.74 6.21 -10.04
CA THR A 273 -21.73 7.26 -10.32
C THR A 273 -20.30 6.71 -10.31
N SER A 274 -19.35 7.47 -10.87
CA SER A 274 -17.90 7.19 -10.77
C SER A 274 -17.13 8.44 -10.34
N SER A 275 -16.09 8.27 -9.51
CA SER A 275 -15.28 9.39 -8.98
C SER A 275 -14.38 10.07 -10.01
N HIS A 276 -13.90 9.33 -11.01
CA HIS A 276 -12.73 9.74 -11.80
C HIS A 276 -12.88 9.56 -13.32
N HIS A 277 -13.90 8.85 -13.77
CA HIS A 277 -14.10 8.50 -15.18
C HIS A 277 -15.54 8.74 -15.58
N ASN A 278 -15.77 9.25 -16.79
CA ASN A 278 -17.11 9.30 -17.34
C ASN A 278 -17.57 7.89 -17.71
N ILE A 279 -18.79 7.57 -17.32
CA ILE A 279 -19.43 6.28 -17.61
C ILE A 279 -20.72 6.49 -18.39
N ARG A 280 -20.93 5.65 -19.40
CA ARG A 280 -22.24 5.43 -20.00
C ARG A 280 -22.94 4.34 -19.22
N ILE A 281 -24.22 4.54 -18.92
CA ILE A 281 -25.08 3.57 -18.22
C ILE A 281 -26.25 3.25 -19.15
N ASP A 282 -26.52 1.97 -19.36
CA ASP A 282 -27.66 1.47 -20.12
C ASP A 282 -28.44 0.46 -19.27
N GLN A 283 -29.62 0.87 -18.80
CA GLN A 283 -30.46 0.06 -17.93
C GLN A 283 -31.19 -1.00 -18.77
N GLN A 284 -30.89 -2.27 -18.52
CA GLN A 284 -31.47 -3.39 -19.27
C GLN A 284 -32.85 -3.78 -18.71
N ASP A 285 -32.99 -3.76 -17.39
CA ASP A 285 -34.26 -3.97 -16.67
C ASP A 285 -34.30 -3.22 -15.32
N ALA A 286 -35.27 -3.54 -14.45
CA ALA A 286 -35.44 -2.85 -13.17
C ALA A 286 -34.26 -2.99 -12.19
N SER A 287 -33.43 -4.01 -12.33
CA SER A 287 -32.34 -4.40 -11.42
C SER A 287 -30.97 -4.54 -12.09
N THR A 288 -30.94 -4.64 -13.43
CA THR A 288 -29.74 -4.97 -14.19
C THR A 288 -29.31 -3.84 -15.13
N TYR A 289 -28.04 -3.48 -15.06
CA TYR A 289 -27.44 -2.32 -15.73
C TYR A 289 -26.16 -2.73 -16.47
N SER A 290 -26.00 -2.27 -17.71
CA SER A 290 -24.71 -2.28 -18.41
C SER A 290 -24.03 -0.93 -18.20
N ILE A 291 -22.77 -0.92 -17.78
CA ILE A 291 -22.00 0.30 -17.49
C ILE A 291 -20.66 0.19 -18.22
N GLN A 292 -20.32 1.20 -19.00
CA GLN A 292 -19.12 1.23 -19.85
C GLN A 292 -18.39 2.56 -19.66
N LEU A 293 -17.07 2.59 -19.86
CA LEU A 293 -16.36 3.87 -20.03
C LEU A 293 -16.83 4.55 -21.33
N GLU A 294 -17.08 5.87 -21.30
CA GLU A 294 -17.42 6.62 -22.52
C GLU A 294 -16.29 6.59 -23.57
N HIS A 295 -15.04 6.51 -23.10
CA HIS A 295 -13.82 6.57 -23.91
C HIS A 295 -12.77 5.63 -23.33
N VAL A 296 -11.89 5.10 -24.19
CA VAL A 296 -10.67 4.40 -23.74
C VAL A 296 -9.85 5.33 -22.85
N THR A 297 -9.55 4.89 -21.63
CA THR A 297 -8.76 5.67 -20.65
C THR A 297 -7.35 5.11 -20.52
N MET A 298 -6.47 5.84 -19.83
CA MET A 298 -5.15 5.34 -19.46
C MET A 298 -5.17 4.78 -18.05
N ALA A 299 -4.37 3.75 -17.79
CA ALA A 299 -4.13 3.20 -16.47
C ALA A 299 -3.29 4.15 -15.58
N ASP A 300 -3.78 5.37 -15.29
CA ASP A 300 -3.07 6.42 -14.52
C ASP A 300 -3.65 6.68 -13.12
N ARG A 301 -4.83 6.12 -12.82
CA ARG A 301 -5.55 6.25 -11.55
C ARG A 301 -6.50 5.06 -11.38
N ASP A 302 -7.15 4.95 -10.23
CA ASP A 302 -8.11 3.86 -10.00
C ASP A 302 -9.49 4.21 -10.56
N PHE A 303 -10.17 3.21 -11.10
CA PHE A 303 -11.59 3.28 -11.38
C PHE A 303 -12.37 2.95 -10.09
N GLU A 304 -13.29 3.83 -9.70
CA GLU A 304 -14.23 3.59 -8.60
C GLU A 304 -15.66 3.78 -9.10
N LEU A 305 -16.54 2.84 -8.80
CA LEU A 305 -17.97 2.85 -9.13
C LEU A 305 -18.78 2.78 -7.84
N TYR A 306 -19.84 3.60 -7.77
CA TYR A 306 -20.72 3.75 -6.62
C TYR A 306 -22.16 3.58 -7.04
N TRP A 307 -22.95 2.88 -6.25
CA TRP A 307 -24.39 2.78 -6.46
C TRP A 307 -25.15 2.70 -5.13
N GLN A 308 -26.38 3.25 -5.13
CA GLN A 308 -27.26 3.24 -3.96
C GLN A 308 -28.62 2.63 -4.35
N PRO A 309 -29.18 1.71 -3.53
CA PRO A 309 -30.54 1.20 -3.72
C PRO A 309 -31.56 2.30 -3.46
N GLU A 310 -32.75 2.18 -4.04
CA GLU A 310 -33.91 2.92 -3.53
C GLU A 310 -34.13 2.59 -2.03
N LYS A 311 -34.40 3.61 -1.20
CA LYS A 311 -34.44 3.50 0.28
C LYS A 311 -35.38 2.43 0.84
N LYS A 312 -36.39 2.01 0.07
CA LYS A 312 -37.37 0.97 0.43
C LYS A 312 -36.85 -0.47 0.18
N ASP A 313 -35.87 -0.63 -0.70
CA ASP A 313 -35.38 -1.92 -1.22
C ASP A 313 -33.98 -2.30 -0.67
N ALA A 314 -33.40 -1.48 0.22
CA ALA A 314 -32.10 -1.75 0.82
C ALA A 314 -32.09 -3.08 1.61
N PRO A 315 -31.24 -4.07 1.25
CA PRO A 315 -31.32 -5.42 1.80
C PRO A 315 -30.85 -5.51 3.25
N GLN A 316 -31.76 -5.76 4.19
CA GLN A 316 -31.42 -5.93 5.61
C GLN A 316 -30.55 -7.17 5.87
N ALA A 317 -30.70 -8.20 5.06
CA ALA A 317 -29.82 -9.35 4.99
C ALA A 317 -29.89 -10.01 3.61
N ALA A 318 -28.83 -10.67 3.19
CA ALA A 318 -28.79 -11.46 1.96
C ALA A 318 -27.95 -12.73 2.18
N PHE A 319 -28.28 -13.78 1.42
CA PHE A 319 -27.52 -15.03 1.41
C PHE A 319 -27.31 -15.51 -0.02
N PHE A 320 -26.04 -15.69 -0.38
CA PHE A 320 -25.60 -16.21 -1.67
C PHE A 320 -25.03 -17.62 -1.44
N ARG A 321 -25.34 -18.58 -2.33
CA ARG A 321 -24.88 -19.97 -2.26
C ARG A 321 -24.18 -20.41 -3.54
N GLU A 322 -23.20 -21.28 -3.37
CA GLU A 322 -22.54 -22.04 -4.43
C GLU A 322 -22.39 -23.49 -3.98
N ARG A 323 -22.46 -24.46 -4.89
CA ARG A 323 -22.05 -25.83 -4.62
C ARG A 323 -20.89 -26.22 -5.54
N LYS A 324 -19.73 -26.57 -4.97
CA LYS A 324 -18.53 -26.95 -5.75
C LYS A 324 -17.77 -28.07 -5.04
N HIS A 325 -17.29 -29.05 -5.81
CA HIS A 325 -16.56 -30.22 -5.28
C HIS A 325 -17.27 -30.94 -4.11
N ASN A 326 -18.58 -31.13 -4.21
CA ASN A 326 -19.47 -31.70 -3.17
C ASN A 326 -19.59 -30.91 -1.86
N MET A 327 -18.99 -29.72 -1.77
CA MET A 327 -19.15 -28.78 -0.65
C MET A 327 -20.14 -27.67 -1.05
N ASP A 328 -20.94 -27.23 -0.08
CA ASP A 328 -21.68 -25.98 -0.15
C ASP A 328 -20.82 -24.83 0.40
N TYR A 329 -20.80 -23.72 -0.33
CA TYR A 329 -20.24 -22.45 0.09
C TYR A 329 -21.35 -21.42 0.22
N GLY A 330 -21.25 -20.55 1.22
CA GLY A 330 -22.22 -19.51 1.49
C GLY A 330 -21.57 -18.17 1.79
N LEU A 331 -22.17 -17.08 1.33
CA LEU A 331 -21.85 -15.71 1.77
C LEU A 331 -23.10 -15.11 2.41
N ILE A 332 -23.02 -14.85 3.70
CA ILE A 332 -24.05 -14.17 4.49
C ILE A 332 -23.68 -12.69 4.57
N MET A 333 -24.63 -11.82 4.20
CA MET A 333 -24.61 -10.39 4.47
C MET A 333 -25.70 -10.06 5.49
N MET A 334 -25.37 -9.25 6.49
CA MET A 334 -26.35 -8.69 7.45
C MET A 334 -26.07 -7.23 7.73
N LEU A 335 -27.10 -6.39 7.63
CA LEU A 335 -27.10 -5.03 8.17
C LEU A 335 -27.74 -5.00 9.57
N PRO A 336 -27.36 -4.06 10.44
CA PRO A 336 -28.07 -3.85 11.69
C PRO A 336 -29.48 -3.29 11.41
N PRO A 337 -30.47 -3.60 12.26
CA PRO A 337 -31.82 -3.06 12.10
C PRO A 337 -31.81 -1.52 12.22
N LEU A 338 -32.33 -0.84 11.19
CA LEU A 338 -32.34 0.64 11.08
C LEU A 338 -33.10 1.36 12.20
N GLN A 339 -34.00 0.65 12.89
CA GLN A 339 -34.76 1.16 14.03
C GLN A 339 -34.70 0.19 15.20
N GLN A 340 -33.83 0.46 16.17
CA GLN A 340 -34.03 0.02 17.54
C GLN A 340 -33.82 1.20 18.49
N SER A 341 -34.93 1.63 19.10
CA SER A 341 -34.95 2.60 20.20
C SER A 341 -34.39 1.97 21.48
N GLY A 342 -33.08 1.70 21.47
CA GLY A 342 -32.33 1.30 22.64
C GLY A 342 -31.93 2.50 23.49
N GLN A 343 -31.71 2.29 24.78
CA GLN A 343 -31.08 3.29 25.63
C GLN A 343 -29.67 3.58 25.08
N VAL A 344 -29.36 4.87 24.86
CA VAL A 344 -28.01 5.31 24.50
C VAL A 344 -27.12 5.04 25.71
N LEU A 345 -26.21 4.07 25.59
CA LEU A 345 -25.24 3.76 26.63
C LEU A 345 -24.19 4.87 26.69
N ASN A 346 -23.86 5.30 27.90
CA ASN A 346 -22.71 6.20 28.11
C ASN A 346 -21.43 5.52 27.58
N ARG A 347 -20.53 6.32 27.01
CA ARG A 347 -19.28 5.85 26.42
C ARG A 347 -18.10 6.17 27.32
N GLU A 348 -17.07 5.34 27.24
CA GLU A 348 -15.73 5.63 27.76
C GLU A 348 -14.79 5.73 26.56
N VAL A 349 -14.36 6.95 26.20
CA VAL A 349 -13.63 7.21 24.96
C VAL A 349 -12.16 7.55 25.24
N VAL A 350 -11.24 6.69 24.82
CA VAL A 350 -9.79 6.94 24.90
C VAL A 350 -9.27 7.30 23.53
N PHE A 351 -8.93 8.57 23.33
CA PHE A 351 -8.21 9.01 22.13
C PHE A 351 -6.73 8.71 22.29
N VAL A 352 -6.11 8.10 21.28
CA VAL A 352 -4.66 7.90 21.22
C VAL A 352 -4.17 8.64 19.98
N ILE A 353 -3.31 9.63 20.16
CA ILE A 353 -2.85 10.52 19.09
C ILE A 353 -1.33 10.47 18.95
N ASP A 354 -0.91 10.22 17.72
CA ASP A 354 0.48 10.22 17.29
C ASP A 354 0.98 11.66 17.14
N THR A 355 2.11 11.97 17.77
CA THR A 355 2.84 13.23 17.61
C THR A 355 4.29 13.00 17.13
N SER A 356 4.58 11.82 16.59
CA SER A 356 5.89 11.49 16.02
C SER A 356 6.25 12.35 14.80
N GLY A 357 7.54 12.42 14.47
CA GLY A 357 8.07 13.29 13.40
C GLY A 357 7.37 13.17 12.03
N SER A 358 6.81 12.01 11.69
CA SER A 358 6.08 11.78 10.43
C SER A 358 4.71 12.48 10.40
N MET A 359 4.14 12.80 11.56
CA MET A 359 2.93 13.62 11.71
C MET A 359 3.16 15.11 11.43
N GLY A 360 4.36 15.51 11.01
CA GLY A 360 4.71 16.89 10.65
C GLY A 360 3.79 17.55 9.61
N GLY A 361 3.70 18.88 9.66
CA GLY A 361 2.99 19.68 8.66
C GLY A 361 1.47 19.48 8.70
N GLN A 362 0.89 18.97 7.60
CA GLN A 362 -0.57 18.85 7.47
C GLN A 362 -1.16 17.73 8.34
N SER A 363 -0.41 16.66 8.63
CA SER A 363 -0.91 15.51 9.39
C SER A 363 -1.31 15.89 10.82
N ILE A 364 -0.47 16.61 11.56
CA ILE A 364 -0.82 17.10 12.91
C ILE A 364 -1.99 18.10 12.88
N ILE A 365 -2.12 18.91 11.83
CA ILE A 365 -3.28 19.82 11.65
C ILE A 365 -4.57 19.01 11.47
N GLN A 366 -4.56 17.98 10.62
CA GLN A 366 -5.67 17.05 10.43
C GLN A 366 -6.02 16.32 11.75
N ALA A 367 -5.02 15.81 12.47
CA ALA A 367 -5.23 15.07 13.72
C ALA A 367 -5.78 15.98 14.85
N ARG A 368 -5.21 17.18 15.06
CA ARG A 368 -5.74 18.18 16.00
C ARG A 368 -7.17 18.61 15.63
N SER A 369 -7.48 18.75 14.33
CA SER A 369 -8.83 19.09 13.85
C SER A 369 -9.84 17.96 14.14
N ALA A 370 -9.50 16.73 13.75
CA ALA A 370 -10.32 15.54 14.00
C ALA A 370 -10.59 15.32 15.50
N LEU A 371 -9.57 15.49 16.34
CA LEU A 371 -9.68 15.35 17.79
C LEU A 371 -10.49 16.49 18.45
N LYS A 372 -10.41 17.72 17.94
CA LYS A 372 -11.29 18.83 18.39
C LYS A 372 -12.76 18.56 18.08
N MET A 373 -13.05 18.10 16.86
CA MET A 373 -14.40 17.69 16.47
C MET A 373 -14.91 16.50 17.30
N ALA A 374 -14.03 15.56 17.63
CA ALA A 374 -14.34 14.43 18.50
C ALA A 374 -14.77 14.85 19.91
N LEU A 375 -14.05 15.80 20.52
CA LEU A 375 -14.37 16.33 21.85
C LEU A 375 -15.72 17.08 21.87
N GLU A 376 -16.18 17.59 20.72
CA GLU A 376 -17.48 18.28 20.58
C GLU A 376 -18.67 17.31 20.41
N ARG A 377 -18.41 16.04 20.11
CA ARG A 377 -19.39 14.95 19.99
C ARG A 377 -19.62 14.19 21.30
N LEU A 378 -18.88 14.53 22.37
CA LEU A 378 -19.01 13.92 23.69
C LEU A 378 -20.23 14.49 24.44
N LYS A 379 -21.01 13.60 25.07
CA LYS A 379 -22.29 13.92 25.72
C LYS A 379 -22.13 13.97 27.25
N PRO A 380 -22.94 14.76 27.98
CA PRO A 380 -22.99 14.67 29.44
C PRO A 380 -23.32 13.23 29.88
N GLY A 381 -22.42 12.61 30.65
CA GLY A 381 -22.50 11.20 31.05
C GLY A 381 -21.44 10.31 30.42
N ASP A 382 -20.86 10.70 29.27
CA ASP A 382 -19.65 10.05 28.75
C ASP A 382 -18.44 10.36 29.65
N SER A 383 -17.44 9.47 29.62
CA SER A 383 -16.09 9.72 30.14
C SER A 383 -15.05 9.63 29.02
N PHE A 384 -13.92 10.33 29.17
CA PHE A 384 -12.88 10.32 28.14
C PHE A 384 -11.46 10.55 28.69
N ASN A 385 -10.47 10.15 27.90
CA ASN A 385 -9.06 10.51 28.09
C ASN A 385 -8.38 10.77 26.74
N ILE A 386 -7.22 11.44 26.76
CA ILE A 386 -6.34 11.62 25.60
C ILE A 386 -4.96 11.11 25.99
N ILE A 387 -4.42 10.19 25.18
CA ILE A 387 -3.07 9.65 25.27
C ILE A 387 -2.28 10.18 24.08
N GLU A 388 -1.20 10.91 24.34
CA GLU A 388 -0.22 11.30 23.34
C GLU A 388 0.88 10.23 23.25
N PHE A 389 1.39 9.97 22.05
CA PHE A 389 2.60 9.17 21.92
C PHE A 389 3.54 9.62 20.79
N ASN A 390 4.83 9.44 21.06
CA ASN A 390 5.92 9.55 20.12
C ASN A 390 7.04 8.57 20.55
N SER A 391 8.27 9.03 20.84
CA SER A 391 9.27 8.24 21.58
C SER A 391 8.85 7.96 23.03
N HIS A 392 7.94 8.78 23.57
CA HIS A 392 7.37 8.63 24.90
C HIS A 392 5.85 8.41 24.81
N THR A 393 5.21 8.18 25.94
CA THR A 393 3.74 8.10 26.03
C THR A 393 3.31 8.89 27.25
N ASP A 394 2.38 9.82 27.05
CA ASP A 394 1.79 10.65 28.10
C ASP A 394 0.27 10.62 28.01
N GLN A 395 -0.42 11.01 29.08
CA GLN A 395 -1.88 11.05 29.12
C GLN A 395 -2.41 12.27 29.89
N LEU A 396 -3.41 12.94 29.31
CA LEU A 396 -4.04 14.13 29.86
C LEU A 396 -4.60 13.93 31.28
N PHE A 397 -5.16 12.75 31.54
CA PHE A 397 -5.62 12.33 32.85
C PHE A 397 -5.07 10.95 33.20
N GLU A 398 -4.86 10.67 34.49
CA GLU A 398 -4.43 9.34 34.95
C GLU A 398 -5.45 8.24 34.59
N TRP A 399 -6.73 8.60 34.64
CA TRP A 399 -7.89 7.76 34.32
C TRP A 399 -8.94 8.59 33.57
N PRO A 400 -9.79 7.98 32.72
CA PRO A 400 -10.85 8.68 31.99
C PRO A 400 -11.77 9.50 32.92
N ARG A 401 -12.00 10.76 32.57
CA ARG A 401 -12.83 11.69 33.36
C ARG A 401 -14.17 11.95 32.70
N LEU A 402 -15.20 12.17 33.52
CA LEU A 402 -16.53 12.57 33.05
C LEU A 402 -16.48 13.89 32.26
N VAL A 403 -17.31 13.96 31.22
CA VAL A 403 -17.46 15.13 30.35
C VAL A 403 -18.16 16.26 31.10
N ASN A 404 -17.46 17.38 31.24
CA ASN A 404 -17.99 18.63 31.79
C ASN A 404 -17.18 19.82 31.22
N HIS A 405 -17.61 21.06 31.50
CA HIS A 405 -16.97 22.27 30.96
C HIS A 405 -15.49 22.44 31.35
N GLN A 406 -15.05 21.89 32.49
CA GLN A 406 -13.65 21.96 32.92
C GLN A 406 -12.81 20.91 32.20
N SER A 407 -13.24 19.64 32.19
CA SER A 407 -12.50 18.56 31.50
C SER A 407 -12.39 18.80 30.00
N LEU A 408 -13.46 19.26 29.34
CA LEU A 408 -13.43 19.64 27.93
C LEU A 408 -12.52 20.85 27.65
N ARG A 409 -12.43 21.83 28.56
CA ARG A 409 -11.52 22.98 28.40
C ARG A 409 -10.06 22.54 28.50
N GLN A 410 -9.72 21.72 29.50
CA GLN A 410 -8.39 21.15 29.66
C GLN A 410 -8.00 20.32 28.42
N ALA A 411 -8.91 19.50 27.90
CA ALA A 411 -8.70 18.72 26.70
C ALA A 411 -8.47 19.58 25.45
N LYS A 412 -9.31 20.60 25.20
CA LYS A 412 -9.14 21.51 24.05
C LYS A 412 -7.83 22.31 24.13
N GLN A 413 -7.35 22.62 25.34
CA GLN A 413 -6.03 23.23 25.56
C GLN A 413 -4.90 22.24 25.25
N TYR A 414 -4.94 21.03 25.82
CA TYR A 414 -3.98 19.96 25.56
C TYR A 414 -3.84 19.66 24.05
N VAL A 415 -4.96 19.45 23.35
CA VAL A 415 -5.00 19.21 21.89
C VAL A 415 -4.46 20.38 21.07
N THR A 416 -4.50 21.60 21.60
CA THR A 416 -3.90 22.78 20.94
C THR A 416 -2.38 22.84 21.16
N GLY A 417 -1.87 22.26 22.24
CA GLY A 417 -0.44 22.17 22.58
C GLY A 417 0.31 20.94 22.05
N LEU A 418 -0.38 19.89 21.58
CA LEU A 418 0.21 18.67 21.01
C LEU A 418 1.18 18.98 19.86
N ASP A 419 2.49 18.96 20.09
CA ASP A 419 3.50 19.33 19.08
C ASP A 419 4.34 18.15 18.59
N VAL A 420 4.85 18.27 17.36
CA VAL A 420 5.50 17.14 16.67
C VAL A 420 6.93 16.94 17.17
N SER A 421 7.23 15.77 17.72
CA SER A 421 8.56 15.40 18.23
C SER A 421 8.76 13.88 18.29
N GLY A 422 10.01 13.41 18.33
CA GLY A 422 10.34 12.00 18.57
C GLY A 422 9.98 11.01 17.44
N GLY A 423 10.16 9.72 17.76
CA GLY A 423 9.81 8.56 16.92
C GLY A 423 8.40 8.03 17.20
N THR A 424 8.09 6.79 16.80
CA THR A 424 6.71 6.26 16.75
C THR A 424 6.52 5.00 17.62
N GLU A 425 6.70 5.11 18.94
CA GLU A 425 6.54 4.01 19.89
C GLU A 425 5.07 3.72 20.21
N MET A 426 4.40 3.04 19.29
CA MET A 426 2.98 2.71 19.40
C MET A 426 2.65 1.72 20.52
N LEU A 427 3.58 0.83 20.88
CA LEU A 427 3.30 -0.31 21.76
C LEU A 427 3.02 0.08 23.23
N PRO A 428 3.75 1.01 23.87
CA PRO A 428 3.41 1.53 25.20
C PRO A 428 2.05 2.24 25.21
N ALA A 429 1.80 3.13 24.24
CA ALA A 429 0.53 3.85 24.09
C ALA A 429 -0.66 2.91 23.95
N LEU A 430 -0.54 1.88 23.11
CA LEU A 430 -1.56 0.85 22.94
C LEU A 430 -1.78 0.01 24.22
N LYS A 431 -0.71 -0.33 24.96
CA LYS A 431 -0.82 -1.03 26.25
C LYS A 431 -1.51 -0.20 27.33
N LEU A 432 -1.33 1.12 27.31
CA LEU A 432 -1.97 2.07 28.21
C LEU A 432 -3.44 2.28 27.82
N ALA A 433 -3.72 2.50 26.53
CA ALA A 433 -5.07 2.66 26.01
C ALA A 433 -5.96 1.42 26.23
N LEU A 434 -5.39 0.22 26.11
CA LEU A 434 -6.06 -1.06 26.41
C LEU A 434 -5.94 -1.48 27.89
N ASN A 435 -5.48 -0.61 28.78
CA ASN A 435 -5.55 -0.85 30.22
C ASN A 435 -6.95 -0.49 30.73
N ASP A 436 -7.72 -1.50 31.12
CA ASP A 436 -9.08 -1.34 31.65
C ASP A 436 -9.19 -2.12 32.97
N ASN A 437 -9.39 -1.39 34.06
CA ASN A 437 -9.58 -1.91 35.41
C ASN A 437 -11.04 -1.77 35.89
N ASN A 438 -11.93 -1.23 35.06
CA ASN A 438 -13.28 -0.81 35.46
C ASN A 438 -14.34 -1.70 34.81
N ASN A 439 -15.03 -2.50 35.62
CA ASN A 439 -16.16 -3.30 35.16
C ASN A 439 -17.45 -2.45 35.11
N THR A 440 -17.54 -1.57 34.10
CA THR A 440 -18.69 -0.68 33.88
C THR A 440 -19.52 -1.11 32.68
N SER A 441 -20.82 -0.79 32.71
CA SER A 441 -21.75 -1.02 31.60
C SER A 441 -21.57 -0.05 30.41
N SER A 442 -20.58 0.85 30.46
CA SER A 442 -20.29 1.79 29.39
C SER A 442 -19.65 1.11 28.17
N VAL A 443 -19.92 1.65 26.99
CA VAL A 443 -19.26 1.21 25.75
C VAL A 443 -17.87 1.83 25.70
N ARG A 444 -16.83 1.03 25.90
CA ARG A 444 -15.44 1.48 25.83
C ARG A 444 -14.94 1.51 24.39
N GLN A 445 -14.48 2.68 23.95
CA GLN A 445 -14.02 2.96 22.59
C GLN A 445 -12.60 3.56 22.67
N VAL A 446 -11.65 2.95 21.97
CA VAL A 446 -10.29 3.45 21.78
C VAL A 446 -10.18 3.92 20.34
N ILE A 447 -9.83 5.19 20.12
CA ILE A 447 -9.75 5.79 18.78
C ILE A 447 -8.30 6.19 18.55
N PHE A 448 -7.64 5.52 17.60
CA PHE A 448 -6.20 5.61 17.36
C PHE A 448 -5.90 6.43 16.10
N LEU A 449 -5.29 7.61 16.24
CA LEU A 449 -4.96 8.54 15.16
C LEU A 449 -3.45 8.50 14.90
N THR A 450 -3.05 8.09 13.70
CA THR A 450 -1.62 7.94 13.30
C THR A 450 -1.51 7.90 11.77
N ASP A 451 -0.33 8.20 11.23
CA ASP A 451 0.01 7.85 9.85
C ASP A 451 0.43 6.36 9.69
N GLY A 452 0.60 5.62 10.79
CA GLY A 452 0.85 4.17 10.76
C GLY A 452 2.26 3.79 10.32
N SER A 453 3.23 4.69 10.42
CA SER A 453 4.66 4.43 10.12
C SER A 453 5.32 3.53 11.18
N ILE A 454 5.03 2.22 11.15
CA ILE A 454 5.50 1.25 12.15
C ILE A 454 6.02 -0.06 11.54
N GLY A 455 7.08 -0.62 12.15
CA GLY A 455 7.69 -1.90 11.75
C GLY A 455 7.35 -3.10 12.65
N ASN A 456 6.67 -2.90 13.78
CA ASN A 456 6.45 -3.93 14.82
C ASN A 456 5.03 -4.51 14.83
N GLU A 457 4.37 -4.61 13.66
CA GLU A 457 2.96 -5.02 13.51
C GLU A 457 2.58 -6.26 14.34
N ALA A 458 3.39 -7.32 14.31
CA ALA A 458 3.10 -8.58 15.01
C ALA A 458 3.00 -8.44 16.54
N ALA A 459 3.86 -7.59 17.14
CA ALA A 459 3.83 -7.32 18.58
C ALA A 459 2.59 -6.51 18.98
N LEU A 460 2.14 -5.62 18.10
CA LEU A 460 0.93 -4.81 18.27
C LEU A 460 -0.32 -5.68 18.14
N PHE A 461 -0.47 -6.49 17.08
CA PHE A 461 -1.63 -7.39 16.92
C PHE A 461 -1.76 -8.38 18.08
N ASN A 462 -0.64 -8.96 18.56
CA ASN A 462 -0.61 -9.83 19.72
C ASN A 462 -0.95 -9.08 21.03
N THR A 463 -0.73 -7.76 21.09
CA THR A 463 -1.15 -6.92 22.22
C THR A 463 -2.64 -6.60 22.14
N ILE A 464 -3.18 -6.22 20.97
CA ILE A 464 -4.62 -6.02 20.76
C ILE A 464 -5.36 -7.29 21.17
N THR A 465 -5.03 -8.43 20.56
CA THR A 465 -5.73 -9.71 20.77
C THR A 465 -5.75 -10.15 22.24
N ARG A 466 -4.67 -9.88 23.01
CA ARG A 466 -4.59 -10.28 24.43
C ARG A 466 -5.17 -9.25 25.41
N LYS A 467 -5.19 -7.95 25.07
CA LYS A 467 -5.59 -6.87 26.00
C LYS A 467 -6.93 -6.19 25.66
N LEU A 468 -7.57 -6.49 24.53
CA LEU A 468 -8.76 -5.75 24.08
C LEU A 468 -9.87 -5.64 25.15
N GLY A 469 -10.15 -6.73 25.87
CA GLY A 469 -11.18 -6.76 26.92
C GLY A 469 -12.57 -6.42 26.36
N ARG A 470 -13.28 -5.48 27.01
CA ARG A 470 -14.55 -4.91 26.52
C ARG A 470 -14.37 -3.76 25.51
N SER A 471 -13.14 -3.36 25.21
CA SER A 471 -12.83 -2.21 24.35
C SER A 471 -13.13 -2.51 22.89
N ARG A 472 -13.44 -1.47 22.12
CA ARG A 472 -13.41 -1.47 20.65
C ARG A 472 -12.29 -0.54 20.21
N LEU A 473 -11.39 -1.00 19.33
CA LEU A 473 -10.31 -0.19 18.78
C LEU A 473 -10.65 0.20 17.34
N PHE A 474 -10.76 1.51 17.12
CA PHE A 474 -10.94 2.15 15.83
C PHE A 474 -9.64 2.81 15.41
N THR A 475 -9.36 2.82 14.12
CA THR A 475 -8.12 3.40 13.58
C THR A 475 -8.44 4.49 12.57
N ILE A 476 -7.74 5.62 12.69
CA ILE A 476 -7.85 6.76 11.79
C ILE A 476 -6.47 6.98 11.17
N GLY A 477 -6.37 6.66 9.88
CA GLY A 477 -5.17 6.94 9.08
C GLY A 477 -5.16 8.42 8.70
N ILE A 478 -4.12 9.12 9.12
CA ILE A 478 -3.91 10.55 8.85
C ILE A 478 -2.82 10.72 7.77
N GLY A 479 -2.88 11.81 7.01
CA GLY A 479 -1.84 12.18 6.04
C GLY A 479 -1.99 11.51 4.66
N SER A 480 -0.99 11.68 3.80
CA SER A 480 -1.10 11.34 2.37
C SER A 480 -1.00 9.86 2.02
N ALA A 481 -0.39 9.03 2.86
CA ALA A 481 -0.13 7.62 2.54
C ALA A 481 0.06 6.74 3.80
N PRO A 482 -0.93 6.63 4.71
CA PRO A 482 -0.78 5.83 5.91
C PRO A 482 -0.73 4.32 5.62
N ASN A 483 -0.19 3.52 6.55
CA ASN A 483 -0.21 2.05 6.47
C ASN A 483 -1.64 1.50 6.66
N SER A 484 -2.46 1.63 5.62
CA SER A 484 -3.86 1.20 5.57
C SER A 484 -4.06 -0.29 5.84
N HIS A 485 -3.09 -1.13 5.47
CA HIS A 485 -3.09 -2.57 5.76
C HIS A 485 -2.99 -2.85 7.26
N PHE A 486 -2.00 -2.26 7.95
CA PHE A 486 -1.93 -2.35 9.41
C PHE A 486 -3.19 -1.80 10.06
N MET A 487 -3.61 -0.60 9.68
CA MET A 487 -4.72 0.12 10.31
C MET A 487 -6.05 -0.65 10.16
N THR A 488 -6.32 -1.21 8.98
CA THR A 488 -7.48 -2.06 8.72
C THR A 488 -7.43 -3.36 9.52
N ARG A 489 -6.27 -4.04 9.60
CA ARG A 489 -6.13 -5.26 10.42
C ARG A 489 -6.25 -4.95 11.91
N ALA A 490 -5.68 -3.85 12.39
CA ALA A 490 -5.72 -3.43 13.79
C ALA A 490 -7.16 -3.10 14.24
N ALA A 491 -7.91 -2.36 13.43
CA ALA A 491 -9.34 -2.13 13.67
C ALA A 491 -10.15 -3.43 13.69
N ARG A 492 -9.91 -4.33 12.72
CA ARG A 492 -10.59 -5.64 12.64
C ARG A 492 -10.31 -6.51 13.87
N PHE A 493 -9.05 -6.64 14.30
CA PHE A 493 -8.71 -7.32 15.56
C PHE A 493 -9.28 -6.60 16.78
N GLY A 494 -9.42 -5.27 16.67
CA GLY A 494 -10.03 -4.38 17.64
C GLY A 494 -11.54 -4.37 17.72
N ARG A 495 -12.26 -5.12 16.86
CA ARG A 495 -13.74 -5.05 16.70
C ARG A 495 -14.26 -3.65 16.34
N GLY A 496 -13.43 -2.79 15.76
CA GLY A 496 -13.80 -1.47 15.25
C GLY A 496 -13.57 -1.37 13.74
N THR A 497 -13.61 -0.14 13.23
CA THR A 497 -13.50 0.18 11.80
C THR A 497 -12.29 1.09 11.52
N TYR A 498 -11.83 1.10 10.27
CA TYR A 498 -10.74 1.95 9.79
C TYR A 498 -11.29 3.11 8.97
N THR A 499 -10.91 4.34 9.33
CA THR A 499 -11.23 5.56 8.58
C THR A 499 -9.95 6.18 8.01
N TYR A 500 -10.00 6.67 6.77
CA TYR A 500 -8.88 7.39 6.16
C TYR A 500 -9.24 8.88 5.95
N ILE A 501 -8.31 9.76 6.29
CA ILE A 501 -8.37 11.21 6.09
C ILE A 501 -7.09 11.62 5.34
N GLY A 502 -7.22 11.93 4.05
CA GLY A 502 -6.07 12.39 3.25
C GLY A 502 -5.87 13.90 3.28
N LYS A 503 -6.96 14.66 3.47
CA LYS A 503 -6.97 16.14 3.40
C LYS A 503 -7.76 16.75 4.56
N VAL A 504 -7.39 17.96 4.96
CA VAL A 504 -8.09 18.72 6.02
C VAL A 504 -9.58 18.92 5.69
N SER A 505 -9.90 19.16 4.41
CA SER A 505 -11.28 19.32 3.92
C SER A 505 -12.14 18.04 4.05
N GLU A 506 -11.53 16.87 4.21
CA GLU A 506 -12.25 15.60 4.38
C GLU A 506 -12.57 15.31 5.85
N VAL A 507 -11.91 15.98 6.80
CA VAL A 507 -12.04 15.72 8.25
C VAL A 507 -13.50 15.76 8.68
N GLU A 508 -14.24 16.81 8.33
CA GLU A 508 -15.62 16.99 8.78
C GLU A 508 -16.55 15.86 8.33
N THR A 509 -16.50 15.51 7.04
CA THR A 509 -17.32 14.43 6.48
C THR A 509 -16.92 13.08 7.07
N LYS A 510 -15.62 12.75 7.07
CA LYS A 510 -15.10 11.45 7.54
C LYS A 510 -15.37 11.25 9.03
N MET A 511 -15.10 12.27 9.86
CA MET A 511 -15.37 12.20 11.29
C MET A 511 -16.87 12.17 11.59
N SER A 512 -17.71 12.87 10.82
CA SER A 512 -19.17 12.79 10.99
C SER A 512 -19.72 11.39 10.66
N THR A 513 -19.23 10.75 9.59
CA THR A 513 -19.55 9.34 9.29
C THR A 513 -19.06 8.41 10.40
N LEU A 514 -17.82 8.56 10.87
CA LEU A 514 -17.28 7.75 11.96
C LEU A 514 -18.08 7.93 13.26
N PHE A 515 -18.43 9.15 13.65
CA PHE A 515 -19.25 9.38 14.85
C PHE A 515 -20.68 8.87 14.71
N GLY A 516 -21.28 8.93 13.52
CA GLY A 516 -22.56 8.25 13.26
C GLY A 516 -22.50 6.75 13.56
N LYS A 517 -21.39 6.09 13.19
CA LYS A 517 -21.13 4.67 13.51
C LYS A 517 -20.86 4.45 15.01
N LEU A 518 -20.07 5.31 15.65
CA LEU A 518 -19.68 5.21 17.07
C LEU A 518 -20.81 5.56 18.06
N GLU A 519 -21.80 6.36 17.65
CA GLU A 519 -22.94 6.81 18.47
C GLU A 519 -24.18 5.93 18.34
N SER A 520 -24.25 5.10 17.29
CA SER A 520 -25.41 4.24 17.02
C SER A 520 -25.43 2.97 17.90
N PRO A 521 -26.60 2.36 18.14
CA PRO A 521 -26.70 1.07 18.81
C PRO A 521 -25.91 0.01 18.04
N VAL A 522 -24.82 -0.45 18.66
CA VAL A 522 -23.99 -1.53 18.10
C VAL A 522 -24.65 -2.87 18.42
N LEU A 523 -24.84 -3.73 17.43
CA LEU A 523 -25.17 -5.13 17.68
C LEU A 523 -23.86 -5.85 18.03
N THR A 524 -23.73 -6.22 19.30
CA THR A 524 -22.50 -6.76 19.91
C THR A 524 -22.63 -8.25 20.24
N ASN A 525 -21.50 -8.92 20.47
CA ASN A 525 -21.46 -10.34 20.89
C ASN A 525 -22.25 -11.25 19.94
N ILE A 526 -22.13 -11.00 18.64
CA ILE A 526 -22.88 -11.74 17.61
C ILE A 526 -22.43 -13.20 17.60
N HIS A 527 -23.40 -14.11 17.71
CA HIS A 527 -23.21 -15.54 17.60
C HIS A 527 -24.13 -16.11 16.52
N ILE A 528 -23.56 -16.95 15.66
CA ILE A 528 -24.31 -17.72 14.66
C ILE A 528 -24.37 -19.16 15.17
N ASP A 529 -25.59 -19.58 15.50
CA ASP A 529 -25.96 -20.96 15.76
C ASP A 529 -26.32 -21.60 14.41
N TRP A 530 -25.49 -22.56 14.02
CA TRP A 530 -25.56 -23.28 12.74
C TRP A 530 -26.35 -24.59 12.84
N GLY A 531 -26.99 -24.88 13.98
CA GLY A 531 -27.62 -26.18 14.23
C GLY A 531 -26.60 -27.33 14.24
N ASP A 532 -27.02 -28.49 13.75
CA ASP A 532 -26.27 -29.75 13.84
C ASP A 532 -25.14 -29.92 12.79
N ALA A 533 -24.66 -28.83 12.18
CA ALA A 533 -23.61 -28.86 11.16
C ALA A 533 -22.22 -29.13 11.79
N THR A 534 -21.67 -30.33 11.57
CA THR A 534 -20.45 -30.82 12.25
C THR A 534 -19.14 -30.54 11.51
N ASP A 535 -19.17 -30.31 10.20
CA ASP A 535 -18.01 -30.09 9.32
C ASP A 535 -17.87 -28.63 8.83
N LEU A 536 -18.57 -27.71 9.50
CA LEU A 536 -18.73 -26.32 9.07
C LEU A 536 -17.52 -25.44 9.46
N GLU A 537 -17.02 -24.68 8.48
CA GLU A 537 -15.94 -23.70 8.68
C GLU A 537 -16.36 -22.31 8.17
N ALA A 538 -16.45 -21.35 9.10
CA ALA A 538 -16.87 -19.97 8.80
C ALA A 538 -15.76 -18.94 9.08
N TRP A 539 -15.71 -17.90 8.24
CA TRP A 539 -14.76 -16.80 8.33
C TRP A 539 -15.49 -15.43 8.24
N PRO A 540 -15.14 -14.44 9.09
CA PRO A 540 -14.10 -14.47 10.11
C PRO A 540 -14.46 -15.37 11.31
N LYS A 541 -13.45 -16.06 11.88
CA LYS A 541 -13.64 -16.96 13.03
C LYS A 541 -14.10 -16.26 14.30
N TYR A 542 -13.76 -14.98 14.45
CA TYR A 542 -14.32 -14.08 15.45
C TYR A 542 -15.20 -13.08 14.73
N ILE A 543 -16.49 -13.07 15.06
CA ILE A 543 -17.46 -12.19 14.43
C ILE A 543 -17.29 -10.78 15.04
N PRO A 544 -17.06 -9.74 14.22
CA PRO A 544 -16.96 -8.37 14.72
C PRO A 544 -18.33 -7.87 15.19
N ASP A 545 -18.30 -6.83 16.03
CA ASP A 545 -19.49 -6.06 16.35
C ASP A 545 -20.00 -5.33 15.09
N LEU A 546 -21.33 -5.19 14.96
CA LEU A 546 -21.98 -4.65 13.77
C LEU A 546 -22.43 -3.20 13.99
N TYR A 547 -21.88 -2.29 13.18
CA TYR A 547 -22.10 -0.84 13.23
C TYR A 547 -23.10 -0.39 12.17
N LEU A 548 -23.79 0.72 12.42
CA LEU A 548 -24.75 1.29 11.47
C LEU A 548 -24.08 1.56 10.12
N GLY A 549 -24.70 1.06 9.04
CA GLY A 549 -24.25 1.29 7.67
C GLY A 549 -23.18 0.32 7.14
N GLU A 550 -22.49 -0.44 7.98
CA GLU A 550 -21.54 -1.47 7.52
C GLU A 550 -22.18 -2.87 7.67
N PRO A 551 -22.05 -3.78 6.68
CA PRO A 551 -22.60 -5.12 6.82
C PRO A 551 -21.59 -6.07 7.47
N LEU A 552 -22.10 -6.99 8.27
CA LEU A 552 -21.36 -8.19 8.61
C LEU A 552 -21.38 -9.12 7.39
N LEU A 553 -20.20 -9.41 6.85
CA LEU A 553 -19.98 -10.43 5.83
C LEU A 553 -19.33 -11.67 6.45
N VAL A 554 -20.02 -12.81 6.38
CA VAL A 554 -19.52 -14.12 6.82
C VAL A 554 -19.53 -15.09 5.66
N SER A 555 -18.36 -15.61 5.29
CA SER A 555 -18.21 -16.70 4.31
C SER A 555 -18.15 -18.04 5.04
N VAL A 556 -18.88 -19.05 4.56
CA VAL A 556 -18.97 -20.38 5.18
C VAL A 556 -18.78 -21.51 4.17
N SER A 557 -18.28 -22.65 4.62
CA SER A 557 -18.13 -23.91 3.88
C SER A 557 -18.61 -25.08 4.74
N ALA A 558 -19.36 -26.03 4.16
CA ALA A 558 -19.75 -27.31 4.78
C ALA A 558 -20.14 -28.34 3.68
N SER A 559 -20.22 -29.64 3.96
CA SER A 559 -20.71 -30.63 2.98
C SER A 559 -22.18 -30.41 2.62
N SER A 560 -22.96 -29.96 3.62
CA SER A 560 -24.32 -29.45 3.47
C SER A 560 -24.54 -28.27 4.42
N LEU A 561 -24.97 -27.12 3.90
CA LEU A 561 -25.40 -26.01 4.77
C LEU A 561 -26.79 -26.29 5.37
N PRO A 562 -27.07 -25.84 6.61
CA PRO A 562 -28.38 -25.97 7.24
C PRO A 562 -29.42 -25.08 6.53
N GLU A 563 -30.69 -25.50 6.45
CA GLU A 563 -31.74 -24.67 5.82
C GLU A 563 -31.99 -23.33 6.53
N ARG A 564 -31.65 -23.26 7.82
CA ARG A 564 -31.87 -22.09 8.67
C ARG A 564 -30.75 -21.98 9.69
N ILE A 565 -30.27 -20.75 9.89
CA ILE A 565 -29.37 -20.40 11.00
C ILE A 565 -30.10 -19.52 12.01
N ARG A 566 -29.68 -19.60 13.27
CA ARG A 566 -30.15 -18.71 14.32
C ARG A 566 -29.05 -17.73 14.70
N LEU A 567 -29.44 -16.48 14.82
CA LEU A 567 -28.54 -15.35 15.01
C LEU A 567 -28.88 -14.72 16.34
N THR A 568 -27.90 -14.58 17.23
CA THR A 568 -28.09 -13.95 18.53
C THR A 568 -27.01 -12.89 18.77
N GLY A 569 -27.31 -11.92 19.63
CA GLY A 569 -26.39 -10.84 19.99
C GLY A 569 -27.00 -9.93 21.06
N SER A 570 -26.38 -8.78 21.30
CA SER A 570 -26.88 -7.79 22.26
C SER A 570 -26.93 -6.39 21.66
N VAL A 571 -28.08 -5.73 21.76
CA VAL A 571 -28.31 -4.33 21.40
C VAL A 571 -28.70 -3.57 22.66
N SER A 572 -27.93 -2.53 23.03
CA SER A 572 -28.11 -1.77 24.28
C SER A 572 -28.31 -2.66 25.52
N GLY A 573 -27.58 -3.78 25.62
CA GLY A 573 -27.69 -4.75 26.71
C GLY A 573 -28.86 -5.74 26.61
N SER A 574 -29.83 -5.52 25.71
CA SER A 574 -30.96 -6.43 25.49
C SER A 574 -30.59 -7.56 24.53
N LEU A 575 -31.10 -8.76 24.79
CA LEU A 575 -30.85 -9.96 23.98
C LEU A 575 -31.58 -9.86 22.64
N TRP A 576 -30.81 -9.65 21.57
CA TRP A 576 -31.30 -9.67 20.19
C TRP A 576 -31.27 -11.09 19.62
N LYS A 577 -32.32 -11.47 18.88
CA LYS A 577 -32.42 -12.74 18.18
C LYS A 577 -33.11 -12.55 16.83
N THR A 578 -32.57 -13.19 15.79
CA THR A 578 -33.28 -13.40 14.52
C THR A 578 -32.96 -14.80 13.97
N SER A 579 -33.59 -15.17 12.87
CA SER A 579 -33.30 -16.40 12.12
C SER A 579 -33.30 -16.12 10.64
N MET A 580 -32.29 -16.61 9.93
CA MET A 580 -32.16 -16.46 8.48
C MET A 580 -32.36 -17.82 7.81
N GLN A 581 -33.13 -17.87 6.72
CA GLN A 581 -33.19 -19.05 5.86
C GLN A 581 -32.01 -19.02 4.89
N LEU A 582 -31.26 -20.12 4.78
CA LEU A 582 -30.17 -20.26 3.81
C LEU A 582 -30.68 -20.78 2.46
N LYS A 583 -31.77 -20.18 1.98
CA LYS A 583 -32.30 -20.36 0.63
C LYS A 583 -31.75 -19.25 -0.25
N GLY A 584 -30.69 -19.56 -1.00
CA GLY A 584 -30.03 -18.59 -1.88
C GLY A 584 -30.87 -18.23 -3.10
N HIS A 585 -30.70 -17.00 -3.59
CA HIS A 585 -31.29 -16.54 -4.84
C HIS A 585 -30.46 -17.01 -6.05
N GLY A 586 -30.52 -18.31 -6.35
CA GLY A 586 -29.72 -18.93 -7.41
C GLY A 586 -28.36 -19.44 -6.94
N GLU A 587 -27.65 -20.11 -7.85
CA GLU A 587 -26.24 -20.50 -7.67
C GLU A 587 -25.34 -19.41 -8.25
N HIS A 588 -24.43 -18.87 -7.43
CA HIS A 588 -23.44 -17.88 -7.88
C HIS A 588 -22.04 -18.51 -7.87
N GLU A 589 -21.28 -18.33 -8.94
CA GLU A 589 -19.94 -18.92 -9.02
C GLU A 589 -18.92 -18.18 -8.13
N GLY A 590 -18.02 -18.95 -7.51
CA GLY A 590 -16.81 -18.51 -6.82
C GLY A 590 -16.96 -18.03 -5.36
N ILE A 591 -18.12 -18.22 -4.72
CA ILE A 591 -18.21 -18.09 -3.25
C ILE A 591 -17.15 -18.97 -2.55
N HIS A 592 -16.80 -20.12 -3.14
CA HIS A 592 -15.66 -20.95 -2.71
C HIS A 592 -14.32 -20.20 -2.73
N ALA A 593 -14.07 -19.36 -3.74
CA ALA A 593 -12.83 -18.63 -3.94
C ALA A 593 -12.73 -17.50 -2.91
N LEU A 594 -13.84 -16.80 -2.65
CA LEU A 594 -13.94 -15.81 -1.58
C LEU A 594 -13.73 -16.45 -0.20
N TRP A 595 -14.40 -17.56 0.12
CA TRP A 595 -14.21 -18.29 1.36
C TRP A 595 -12.75 -18.74 1.54
N ALA A 596 -12.17 -19.36 0.51
CA ALA A 596 -10.79 -19.84 0.55
C ALA A 596 -9.79 -18.69 0.67
N ARG A 597 -10.04 -17.54 0.03
CA ARG A 597 -9.24 -16.32 0.19
C ARG A 597 -9.32 -15.75 1.60
N LYS A 598 -10.50 -15.76 2.25
CA LYS A 598 -10.65 -15.36 3.67
C LYS A 598 -9.91 -16.33 4.60
N LYS A 599 -10.00 -17.65 4.36
CA LYS A 599 -9.25 -18.69 5.07
C LYS A 599 -7.73 -18.48 4.94
N ILE A 600 -7.23 -18.34 3.72
CA ILE A 600 -5.80 -18.07 3.44
C ILE A 600 -5.34 -16.80 4.14
N ALA A 601 -6.13 -15.71 4.10
CA ALA A 601 -5.79 -14.47 4.81
C ALA A 601 -5.67 -14.68 6.33
N ALA A 602 -6.59 -15.43 6.95
CA ALA A 602 -6.52 -15.74 8.38
C ALA A 602 -5.36 -16.69 8.75
N LEU A 603 -5.07 -17.69 7.91
CA LEU A 603 -3.89 -18.54 8.10
C LEU A 603 -2.59 -17.76 7.93
N MET A 604 -2.52 -16.81 7.00
CA MET A 604 -1.41 -15.87 6.86
C MET A 604 -1.27 -14.95 8.08
N ASP A 605 -2.37 -14.47 8.65
CA ASP A 605 -2.36 -13.68 9.90
C ASP A 605 -1.75 -14.48 11.06
N LEU A 606 -2.07 -15.78 11.17
CA LEU A 606 -1.49 -16.70 12.16
C LEU A 606 -0.02 -17.03 11.86
N LEU A 607 0.33 -17.25 10.59
CA LEU A 607 1.71 -17.57 10.18
C LEU A 607 2.68 -16.44 10.55
N ASN A 608 2.27 -15.17 10.36
CA ASN A 608 3.05 -14.00 10.77
C ASN A 608 3.24 -13.85 12.30
N GLN A 609 2.57 -14.68 13.11
CA GLN A 609 2.66 -14.68 14.58
C GLN A 609 3.26 -15.99 15.14
N ALA A 610 3.42 -17.02 14.31
CA ALA A 610 3.84 -18.35 14.74
C ALA A 610 5.37 -18.45 14.91
N LYS A 611 5.81 -19.32 15.82
CA LYS A 611 7.22 -19.75 15.91
C LYS A 611 7.53 -20.97 15.05
N GLU A 612 6.51 -21.74 14.67
CA GLU A 612 6.60 -22.93 13.83
C GLU A 612 5.74 -22.72 12.58
N GLU A 613 6.38 -22.55 11.44
CA GLU A 613 5.74 -22.08 10.21
C GLU A 613 5.14 -23.20 9.34
N ASN A 614 5.70 -24.41 9.41
CA ASN A 614 5.51 -25.44 8.39
C ASN A 614 4.07 -25.93 8.24
N ASN A 615 3.35 -26.17 9.34
CA ASN A 615 1.96 -26.66 9.30
C ASN A 615 1.01 -25.60 8.70
N LEU A 616 1.13 -24.34 9.14
CA LEU A 616 0.31 -23.23 8.61
C LEU A 616 0.60 -22.97 7.12
N LYS A 617 1.87 -23.00 6.72
CA LYS A 617 2.27 -22.91 5.30
C LYS A 617 1.61 -24.02 4.46
N GLN A 618 1.64 -25.26 4.94
CA GLN A 618 1.05 -26.40 4.24
C GLN A 618 -0.47 -26.25 4.09
N GLN A 619 -1.19 -25.85 5.15
CA GLN A 619 -2.64 -25.59 5.07
C GLN A 619 -2.99 -24.47 4.08
N ILE A 620 -2.15 -23.43 3.96
CA ILE A 620 -2.33 -22.37 2.96
C ILE A 620 -2.17 -22.93 1.55
N ILE A 621 -1.11 -23.72 1.30
CA ILE A 621 -0.86 -24.37 0.01
C ILE A 621 -2.03 -25.28 -0.36
N GLU A 622 -2.46 -26.18 0.53
CA GLU A 622 -3.56 -27.11 0.26
C GLU A 622 -4.90 -26.41 0.00
N THR A 623 -5.20 -25.35 0.77
CA THR A 623 -6.39 -24.52 0.53
C THR A 623 -6.30 -23.83 -0.83
N ALA A 624 -5.13 -23.26 -1.16
CA ALA A 624 -4.93 -22.57 -2.41
C ALA A 624 -5.01 -23.50 -3.62
N LEU A 625 -4.36 -24.67 -3.59
CA LEU A 625 -4.41 -25.66 -4.66
C LEU A 625 -5.84 -26.19 -4.86
N ARG A 626 -6.57 -26.53 -3.78
CA ARG A 626 -7.96 -27.05 -3.85
C ARG A 626 -8.94 -26.07 -4.49
N HIS A 627 -8.72 -24.77 -4.30
CA HIS A 627 -9.59 -23.71 -4.81
C HIS A 627 -8.98 -22.95 -6.01
N HIS A 628 -7.90 -23.47 -6.59
CA HIS A 628 -7.18 -22.89 -7.73
C HIS A 628 -6.62 -21.47 -7.52
N LEU A 629 -6.39 -21.06 -6.27
CA LEU A 629 -6.03 -19.68 -5.90
C LEU A 629 -4.52 -19.38 -5.99
N VAL A 630 -4.18 -18.24 -6.59
CA VAL A 630 -2.87 -17.60 -6.40
C VAL A 630 -2.73 -17.10 -4.96
N SER A 631 -1.56 -17.32 -4.36
CA SER A 631 -1.25 -16.87 -2.99
C SER A 631 0.24 -16.52 -2.87
N ARG A 632 0.71 -16.20 -1.67
CA ARG A 632 2.16 -16.09 -1.39
C ARG A 632 2.93 -17.37 -1.77
N PHE A 633 2.30 -18.54 -1.68
CA PHE A 633 2.95 -19.86 -1.83
C PHE A 633 2.47 -20.66 -3.05
N THR A 634 1.54 -20.15 -3.85
CA THR A 634 1.00 -20.79 -5.06
C THR A 634 0.94 -19.80 -6.22
N SER A 635 1.06 -20.32 -7.45
CA SER A 635 1.09 -19.51 -8.67
C SER A 635 0.44 -20.25 -9.82
N LEU A 636 -0.19 -19.52 -10.73
CA LEU A 636 -0.81 -20.09 -11.92
C LEU A 636 0.21 -20.10 -13.06
N ILE A 637 0.34 -21.23 -13.75
CA ILE A 637 1.23 -21.38 -14.91
C ILE A 637 0.50 -22.01 -16.09
N ALA A 638 0.58 -21.36 -17.26
CA ALA A 638 0.17 -21.92 -18.55
C ALA A 638 1.42 -22.20 -19.40
N VAL A 639 1.55 -23.39 -19.98
CA VAL A 639 2.68 -23.75 -20.88
C VAL A 639 2.13 -24.33 -22.17
N ASP A 640 2.54 -23.73 -23.30
CA ASP A 640 2.40 -24.36 -24.61
C ASP A 640 3.41 -25.51 -24.73
N VAL A 641 2.92 -26.74 -24.84
CA VAL A 641 3.78 -27.92 -25.00
C VAL A 641 4.59 -27.90 -26.30
N THR A 642 4.20 -27.12 -27.31
CA THR A 642 4.89 -27.02 -28.59
C THR A 642 5.96 -25.92 -28.53
N PRO A 643 7.27 -26.24 -28.67
CA PRO A 643 8.30 -25.23 -28.83
C PRO A 643 8.06 -24.39 -30.09
N SER A 644 8.31 -23.08 -29.97
CA SER A 644 8.14 -22.13 -31.08
C SER A 644 9.41 -21.31 -31.36
N ARG A 645 10.21 -21.04 -30.33
CA ARG A 645 11.54 -20.43 -30.45
C ARG A 645 12.62 -21.51 -30.57
N ILE A 646 13.57 -21.33 -31.48
CA ILE A 646 14.77 -22.18 -31.58
C ILE A 646 15.77 -21.71 -30.50
N LYS A 647 16.47 -22.60 -29.81
CA LYS A 647 17.21 -22.24 -28.56
C LYS A 647 18.27 -21.17 -28.78
N GLU A 648 18.87 -21.20 -29.96
CA GLU A 648 19.90 -20.30 -30.48
C GLU A 648 19.39 -18.88 -30.77
N ASP A 649 18.06 -18.68 -30.95
CA ASP A 649 17.46 -17.36 -31.14
C ASP A 649 17.59 -16.52 -29.86
N LEU A 650 18.01 -15.26 -30.01
CA LEU A 650 18.07 -14.31 -28.90
C LEU A 650 16.68 -14.08 -28.28
N LEU A 651 16.55 -14.39 -26.99
CA LEU A 651 15.43 -14.01 -26.13
C LEU A 651 15.84 -12.80 -25.28
N ARG A 652 15.14 -11.67 -25.44
CA ARG A 652 15.32 -10.47 -24.60
C ARG A 652 14.27 -10.44 -23.50
N ILE A 653 14.63 -9.92 -22.33
CA ILE A 653 13.69 -9.73 -21.20
C ILE A 653 13.34 -8.24 -21.12
N SER A 654 12.05 -7.93 -21.16
CA SER A 654 11.52 -6.56 -21.15
C SER A 654 10.49 -6.38 -20.03
N ALA A 655 10.75 -5.47 -19.09
CA ALA A 655 9.70 -4.97 -18.21
C ALA A 655 8.81 -3.99 -18.96
N LEU A 656 7.50 -4.21 -18.89
CA LEU A 656 6.53 -3.25 -19.40
C LEU A 656 6.37 -2.14 -18.35
N PRO A 657 6.62 -0.87 -18.72
CA PRO A 657 6.49 0.25 -17.79
C PRO A 657 5.01 0.50 -17.44
N VAL A 658 4.77 1.09 -16.27
CA VAL A 658 3.46 1.61 -15.88
C VAL A 658 3.36 3.11 -16.20
N ASN A 659 2.14 3.64 -16.25
CA ASN A 659 1.93 5.09 -16.31
C ASN A 659 2.37 5.74 -15.00
N LEU A 660 2.82 6.99 -15.07
CA LEU A 660 2.95 7.83 -13.90
C LEU A 660 1.55 8.12 -13.33
N PRO A 661 1.30 7.97 -12.02
CA PRO A 661 -0.01 8.25 -11.45
C PRO A 661 -0.47 9.70 -11.66
N SER A 662 -1.76 9.90 -11.88
CA SER A 662 -2.37 11.22 -12.08
C SER A 662 -1.95 12.23 -11.01
N GLY A 663 -1.45 13.38 -11.46
CA GLY A 663 -1.02 14.49 -10.58
C GLY A 663 0.38 14.35 -9.98
N TRP A 664 1.09 13.25 -10.23
CA TRP A 664 2.49 13.10 -9.82
C TRP A 664 3.42 13.82 -10.81
N GLN A 665 4.61 14.21 -10.35
CA GLN A 665 5.63 14.87 -11.18
C GLN A 665 6.86 13.98 -11.26
N TYR A 666 7.17 13.46 -12.46
CA TYR A 666 8.24 12.47 -12.69
C TYR A 666 9.57 12.89 -12.07
N GLU A 667 10.01 14.12 -12.34
CA GLU A 667 11.29 14.66 -11.85
C GLU A 667 11.38 14.75 -10.31
N LYS A 668 10.26 14.86 -9.59
CA LYS A 668 10.26 14.84 -8.12
C LYS A 668 10.38 13.44 -7.53
N VAL A 669 10.13 12.41 -8.33
CA VAL A 669 10.12 11.00 -7.89
C VAL A 669 11.38 10.27 -8.38
N PHE A 670 11.86 10.62 -9.57
CA PHE A 670 12.96 9.95 -10.26
C PHE A 670 14.10 10.90 -10.71
N GLY A 671 13.85 12.22 -10.77
CA GLY A 671 14.80 13.20 -11.29
C GLY A 671 15.84 13.68 -10.27
N GLN A 672 15.59 13.46 -8.98
CA GLN A 672 16.63 13.62 -7.96
C GLN A 672 17.53 12.38 -7.98
N LEU A 673 18.76 12.54 -8.48
CA LEU A 673 19.88 11.72 -8.03
C LEU A 673 19.82 11.64 -6.50
N PRO A 674 20.01 10.46 -5.89
CA PRO A 674 19.75 10.28 -4.47
C PRO A 674 20.52 11.33 -3.68
N GLN A 675 19.78 12.25 -3.05
CA GLN A 675 20.32 13.05 -1.96
C GLN A 675 20.54 12.08 -0.80
N THR A 676 21.64 11.34 -0.88
CA THR A 676 22.21 10.72 0.29
C THR A 676 22.49 11.85 1.25
N ALA A 677 21.75 11.87 2.36
CA ALA A 677 22.17 12.55 3.58
C ALA A 677 23.40 11.84 4.14
N THR A 678 24.47 11.79 3.36
CA THR A 678 25.82 11.57 3.85
C THR A 678 26.21 12.81 4.64
N ASP A 679 26.79 12.61 5.82
CA ASP A 679 27.44 13.66 6.61
C ASP A 679 28.67 14.29 5.90
N ALA A 680 28.73 14.30 4.57
CA ALA A 680 29.86 14.78 3.78
C ALA A 680 30.16 16.24 4.11
N GLU A 681 29.15 17.12 4.14
CA GLU A 681 29.32 18.51 4.56
C GLU A 681 29.80 18.63 6.01
N LEU A 682 29.22 17.86 6.95
CA LEU A 682 29.62 17.86 8.35
C LEU A 682 31.06 17.33 8.54
N LYS A 683 31.46 16.28 7.80
CA LYS A 683 32.79 15.67 7.82
C LYS A 683 33.83 16.56 7.15
N ILE A 684 33.46 17.29 6.09
CA ILE A 684 34.28 18.34 5.49
C ILE A 684 34.46 19.49 6.49
N LEU A 685 33.40 19.93 7.18
CA LEU A 685 33.47 20.98 8.19
C LEU A 685 34.38 20.58 9.36
N ILE A 686 34.19 19.37 9.92
CA ILE A 686 35.02 18.81 11.00
C ILE A 686 36.47 18.64 10.54
N GLY A 687 36.70 18.11 9.32
CA GLY A 687 38.04 17.97 8.75
C GLY A 687 38.75 19.32 8.59
N THR A 688 38.04 20.34 8.10
CA THR A 688 38.55 21.70 7.95
C THR A 688 38.89 22.32 9.32
N LEU A 689 38.03 22.14 10.32
CA LEU A 689 38.26 22.61 11.69
C LEU A 689 39.50 21.96 12.32
N LEU A 690 39.66 20.64 12.17
CA LEU A 690 40.83 19.91 12.67
C LEU A 690 42.13 20.37 11.96
N LEU A 691 42.06 20.68 10.67
CA LEU A 691 43.20 21.17 9.90
C LEU A 691 43.61 22.59 10.34
N LEU A 692 42.64 23.47 10.61
CA LEU A 692 42.90 24.80 11.21
C LEU A 692 43.53 24.70 12.61
N ILE A 693 43.05 23.79 13.46
CA ILE A 693 43.64 23.53 14.79
C ILE A 693 45.08 23.01 14.66
N SER A 694 45.34 22.10 13.70
CA SER A 694 46.68 21.59 13.42
C SER A 694 47.65 22.69 12.99
N VAL A 695 47.24 23.56 12.06
CA VAL A 695 48.04 24.71 11.61
C VAL A 695 48.33 25.66 12.78
N PHE A 696 47.32 25.98 13.60
CA PHE A 696 47.50 26.82 14.79
C PHE A 696 48.52 26.23 15.78
N LEU A 697 48.45 24.93 16.06
CA LEU A 697 49.41 24.23 16.93
C LEU A 697 50.84 24.21 16.36
N VAL A 698 51.00 24.07 15.04
CA VAL A 698 52.32 24.14 14.39
C VAL A 698 52.89 25.57 14.44
N MET A 699 52.06 26.59 14.23
CA MET A 699 52.47 27.99 14.33
C MET A 699 52.81 28.40 15.78
N SER A 700 52.02 27.97 16.76
CA SER A 700 52.30 28.27 18.17
C SER A 700 53.56 27.54 18.68
N ARG A 701 53.82 26.31 18.21
CA ARG A 701 55.03 25.56 18.60
C ARG A 701 56.32 26.25 18.12
N ARG A 702 56.31 26.88 16.93
CA ARG A 702 57.44 27.68 16.43
C ARG A 702 57.68 28.98 17.21
N TYR A 703 56.69 29.50 17.93
CA TYR A 703 56.84 30.70 18.77
C TYR A 703 57.34 30.41 20.19
N VAL A 704 57.16 29.19 20.69
CA VAL A 704 57.53 28.80 22.08
C VAL A 704 58.93 28.17 22.16
N TYR A 705 59.42 27.60 21.07
CA TYR A 705 60.80 27.10 20.94
C TYR A 705 61.42 27.60 19.63
N PRO A 706 62.04 28.79 19.62
CA PRO A 706 63.05 29.14 18.63
C PRO A 706 64.36 28.40 18.95
N ASP A 707 64.90 27.66 17.97
CA ASP A 707 66.27 27.11 18.00
C ASP A 707 67.31 28.21 17.68
#